data_AF-A0A3N1IZB4-F1
#
_entry.id   AF-A0A3N1IZB4-F1
#
_cell.length_a   1.000
_cell.length_b   1.000
_cell.length_c   1.000
_cell.angle_alpha   90.00
_cell.angle_beta   90.00
_cell.angle_gamma   90.00
#
_symmetry.space_group_name_H-M   'P 1'
#
loop_
_entity.id
_entity.type
_entity.pdbx_description
1 polymer ?
#
loop_
_entity_poly.entity_id
_entity_poly.type
_entity_poly.pdbx_seq_one_letter_code
_entity_poly.pdbx_strand_id
1 'polypeptide(L)'
;MQLVVRGTSAPLVGELDIPVSKYHAHRALVLASLAKGTSIVSGISATRQVEWTVGTLRALGVDVKRRGNEYHVTGLGGRYEATDVVDHGSRGADGILNMGSSGTTLYFMTGLASLADKPMTLSGMKYFQRRPIKALLTSLTQMGVELEATNDCPPVTVQPKRPRGGDVTIAGTLSQWVSGLLLVAPFAEQETRIHITGGRLNEQPYVELTVRMMRQFGLRVEVSDDWLEYRIPANQQATPHDYVIPPDIGSAAFGIAAAGIRESNVLLRGMTAFTTAETDHPESEFLDLATAMGVPMRIDEETGFVRIEHDGSPLRPLDIDCQPIPDLLPVLSTMATFAEGTTRLWNVAHIRLKESDRVAAMLQLNRMGGRAEQGADELRVTGVGAEGLHGAQMSSFNDHRVLMSLAVAASKARGTSGLTYPRAYRISYPTFLEAMNSVGLDMEVGDALAAQVARDDRIDAAEAAAERTDLGTTETTAPDTRDQHEQPQAVAVPAAGTAGTAGTATTTALPELAGVDADPLVLSEKVRALSVSDPDGLAVIEVGGAAPVNTTWKELQDEADKVSALLLELGVRTGESVAMQLPNWREFVSITLGAIQIGAVATPIMPVFGPRETTMTLARSRARVVFLPNVFRKRRPALELLDVIDEAQAQKRRLSVEHVIVLRSEARGQADSPTNQAPLPADAADRVAASDWNWRYFDTALESVQVDVDQITSHAPGPDDICQLLFTSGTTGEPKGVQHPHRTLGLATAMHVAQSGLTSADRIYIPSPLAHQTGFLYGMLLAFRLGAPQVIQPVWDGTVALEQAFGVAGASFVQCATPFLTDLVDLVEAGAAQPESLRIFVPTGAAVPRALAQRAATVLGTAILGAFGTSETCLGALSSPTDDPADAYGHDGRALPGIRIRIVDDAGHELPAGTEGNFELHSATMFDGYLDRPDLTDDVFTEDGWYRTGDLAKVDEKGFLSITGRVKDVINRGGEKIPVVEIENLLYQHPLVTDVAIVAMPDARLGERACAFVVSARVGEPLDFAGMQQYLDNAGVSKYYWPERLEYIDELPRNAVGKVQKNVLREQAAALVATKENETR
;
A
#
# COMPACT_ATOMS: atom_id res chain seq x y z
N MET A 1 10.20 -13.40 2.84
CA MET A 1 9.85 -14.83 2.85
C MET A 1 9.35 -15.19 1.46
N GLN A 2 9.36 -16.47 1.14
CA GLN A 2 8.86 -17.03 -0.11
C GLN A 2 8.20 -18.36 0.21
N LEU A 3 7.37 -18.84 -0.71
CA LEU A 3 6.94 -20.23 -0.67
C LEU A 3 8.10 -21.01 -1.28
N VAL A 4 8.88 -21.61 -0.40
CA VAL A 4 10.02 -22.46 -0.76
C VAL A 4 9.47 -23.83 -1.05
N VAL A 5 9.71 -24.31 -2.28
CA VAL A 5 9.31 -25.65 -2.71
C VAL A 5 10.56 -26.43 -3.05
N ARG A 6 10.81 -27.49 -2.31
CA ARG A 6 11.95 -28.39 -2.55
C ARG A 6 11.47 -29.54 -3.42
N GLY A 7 12.17 -29.76 -4.53
CA GLY A 7 11.90 -30.87 -5.41
C GLY A 7 12.08 -32.21 -4.70
N THR A 8 11.08 -33.09 -4.82
CA THR A 8 11.13 -34.46 -4.28
C THR A 8 10.96 -35.48 -5.40
N SER A 9 11.73 -36.57 -5.35
CA SER A 9 11.58 -37.72 -6.25
C SER A 9 10.77 -38.87 -5.65
N ALA A 10 10.42 -38.76 -4.37
CA ALA A 10 9.65 -39.79 -3.66
C ALA A 10 8.21 -39.90 -4.20
N PRO A 11 7.63 -41.11 -4.17
CA PRO A 11 6.20 -41.30 -4.43
C PRO A 11 5.33 -40.53 -3.44
N LEU A 12 4.18 -40.03 -3.88
CA LEU A 12 3.21 -39.42 -2.96
C LEU A 12 2.32 -40.48 -2.34
N VAL A 13 2.24 -40.55 -1.02
CA VAL A 13 1.41 -41.52 -0.31
C VAL A 13 0.69 -40.82 0.83
N GLY A 14 -0.62 -41.02 0.94
CA GLY A 14 -1.40 -40.48 2.04
C GLY A 14 -2.82 -40.11 1.63
N GLU A 15 -3.38 -39.14 2.35
CA GLU A 15 -4.76 -38.73 2.19
C GLU A 15 -4.84 -37.20 2.11
N LEU A 16 -5.69 -36.67 1.24
CA LEU A 16 -5.95 -35.25 1.09
C LEU A 16 -7.39 -34.96 1.46
N ASP A 17 -7.60 -34.14 2.48
CA ASP A 17 -8.91 -33.60 2.82
C ASP A 17 -9.31 -32.49 1.85
N ILE A 18 -10.31 -32.75 1.01
CA ILE A 18 -10.77 -31.78 0.02
C ILE A 18 -11.76 -30.80 0.68
N PRO A 19 -11.50 -29.49 0.64
CA PRO A 19 -12.39 -28.50 1.23
C PRO A 19 -13.72 -28.42 0.48
N VAL A 20 -14.74 -27.86 1.12
CA VAL A 20 -16.04 -27.61 0.48
C VAL A 20 -15.97 -26.46 -0.54
N SER A 21 -16.82 -26.52 -1.56
CA SER A 21 -16.81 -25.59 -2.69
C SER A 21 -17.22 -24.16 -2.31
N LYS A 22 -16.29 -23.22 -2.50
CA LYS A 22 -16.56 -21.78 -2.29
C LYS A 22 -17.59 -21.23 -3.27
N TYR A 23 -17.62 -21.76 -4.50
CA TYR A 23 -18.55 -21.30 -5.55
C TYR A 23 -20.01 -21.58 -5.16
N HIS A 24 -20.25 -22.73 -4.54
CA HIS A 24 -21.53 -23.12 -3.96
C HIS A 24 -21.83 -22.34 -2.69
N ALA A 25 -20.84 -22.19 -1.79
CA ALA A 25 -21.01 -21.44 -0.55
C ALA A 25 -21.52 -20.01 -0.77
N HIS A 26 -20.90 -19.27 -1.69
CA HIS A 26 -21.34 -17.91 -2.04
C HIS A 26 -22.82 -17.87 -2.45
N ARG A 27 -23.23 -18.76 -3.36
CA ARG A 27 -24.59 -18.79 -3.91
C ARG A 27 -25.60 -19.29 -2.89
N ALA A 28 -25.29 -20.33 -2.13
CA ALA A 28 -26.17 -20.87 -1.10
C ALA A 28 -26.45 -19.82 -0.03
N LEU A 29 -25.42 -19.13 0.46
CA LEU A 29 -25.56 -18.08 1.48
C LEU A 29 -26.37 -16.88 0.95
N VAL A 30 -26.10 -16.42 -0.27
CA VAL A 30 -26.83 -15.30 -0.89
C VAL A 30 -28.27 -15.66 -1.22
N LEU A 31 -28.55 -16.86 -1.72
CA LEU A 31 -29.93 -17.29 -2.00
C LEU A 31 -30.71 -17.52 -0.70
N ALA A 32 -30.08 -18.09 0.31
CA ALA A 32 -30.67 -18.25 1.63
C ALA A 32 -30.99 -16.90 2.29
N SER A 33 -30.17 -15.86 2.10
CA SER A 33 -30.48 -14.52 2.63
C SER A 33 -31.67 -13.86 1.95
N LEU A 34 -31.93 -14.22 0.68
CA LEU A 34 -33.06 -13.71 -0.10
C LEU A 34 -34.38 -14.44 0.20
N ALA A 35 -34.33 -15.64 0.80
CA ALA A 35 -35.52 -16.38 1.21
C ALA A 35 -36.11 -15.82 2.51
N LYS A 36 -37.44 -15.85 2.67
CA LYS A 36 -38.07 -15.48 3.95
C LYS A 36 -38.14 -16.70 4.87
N GLY A 37 -37.26 -16.79 5.86
CA GLY A 37 -37.17 -17.92 6.79
C GLY A 37 -35.74 -18.45 6.95
N THR A 38 -35.57 -19.57 7.64
CA THR A 38 -34.25 -20.15 7.92
C THR A 38 -33.90 -21.27 6.93
N SER A 39 -32.72 -21.17 6.32
CA SER A 39 -32.08 -22.24 5.54
C SER A 39 -30.87 -22.77 6.28
N ILE A 40 -30.62 -24.09 6.20
CA ILE A 40 -29.42 -24.73 6.74
C ILE A 40 -28.47 -25.02 5.58
N VAL A 41 -27.30 -24.38 5.59
CA VAL A 41 -26.23 -24.62 4.62
C VAL A 41 -25.13 -25.44 5.30
N SER A 42 -25.05 -26.73 4.98
CA SER A 42 -24.11 -27.68 5.58
C SER A 42 -22.78 -27.70 4.81
N GLY A 43 -21.66 -27.55 5.53
CA GLY A 43 -20.31 -27.41 4.98
C GLY A 43 -19.78 -26.00 5.21
N ILE A 44 -18.95 -25.79 6.24
CA ILE A 44 -18.31 -24.50 6.48
C ILE A 44 -17.07 -24.36 5.62
N SER A 45 -17.08 -23.35 4.74
CA SER A 45 -15.89 -22.97 3.98
C SER A 45 -14.98 -22.13 4.88
N ALA A 46 -13.74 -22.60 5.08
CA ALA A 46 -12.68 -21.85 5.75
C ALA A 46 -12.04 -20.75 4.87
N THR A 47 -12.49 -20.60 3.62
CA THR A 47 -11.92 -19.60 2.70
C THR A 47 -12.30 -18.19 3.12
N ARG A 48 -11.31 -17.29 3.13
CA ARG A 48 -11.51 -15.88 3.50
C ARG A 48 -12.54 -15.19 2.59
N GLN A 49 -12.66 -15.62 1.32
CA GLN A 49 -13.66 -15.09 0.39
C GLN A 49 -15.10 -15.31 0.88
N VAL A 50 -15.42 -16.48 1.43
CA VAL A 50 -16.78 -16.78 1.95
C VAL A 50 -17.05 -16.03 3.26
N GLU A 51 -16.02 -15.77 4.06
CA GLU A 51 -16.15 -14.94 5.26
C GLU A 51 -16.59 -13.52 4.92
N TRP A 52 -16.04 -12.93 3.85
CA TRP A 52 -16.51 -11.63 3.35
C TRP A 52 -17.98 -11.68 2.97
N THR A 53 -18.46 -12.75 2.31
CA THR A 53 -19.90 -12.91 2.03
C THR A 53 -20.73 -12.94 3.31
N VAL A 54 -20.33 -13.74 4.30
CA VAL A 54 -21.04 -13.81 5.58
C VAL A 54 -21.08 -12.44 6.28
N GLY A 55 -19.95 -11.72 6.33
CA GLY A 55 -19.87 -10.37 6.88
C GLY A 55 -20.78 -9.39 6.14
N THR A 56 -20.81 -9.48 4.80
CA THR A 56 -21.68 -8.65 3.95
C THR A 56 -23.16 -8.89 4.24
N LEU A 57 -23.57 -10.16 4.30
CA LEU A 57 -24.96 -10.51 4.58
C LEU A 57 -25.39 -10.04 5.97
N ARG A 58 -24.52 -10.17 6.98
CA ARG A 58 -24.76 -9.63 8.33
C ARG A 58 -24.91 -8.11 8.32
N ALA A 59 -24.05 -7.40 7.58
CA ALA A 59 -24.15 -5.95 7.40
C ALA A 59 -25.45 -5.54 6.66
N LEU A 60 -26.05 -6.44 5.89
CA LEU A 60 -27.37 -6.27 5.27
C LEU A 60 -28.54 -6.75 6.17
N GLY A 61 -28.27 -7.03 7.44
CA GLY A 61 -29.27 -7.40 8.45
C GLY A 61 -29.62 -8.89 8.50
N VAL A 62 -28.95 -9.73 7.71
CA VAL A 62 -29.22 -11.17 7.66
C VAL A 62 -28.61 -11.85 8.89
N ASP A 63 -29.42 -12.62 9.63
CA ASP A 63 -28.94 -13.40 10.76
C ASP A 63 -28.26 -14.69 10.26
N VAL A 64 -26.93 -14.68 10.23
CA VAL A 64 -26.10 -15.83 9.84
C VAL A 64 -25.35 -16.38 11.07
N LYS A 65 -25.78 -17.53 11.57
CA LYS A 65 -25.19 -18.22 12.73
C LYS A 65 -24.42 -19.46 12.29
N ARG A 66 -23.24 -19.70 12.88
CA ARG A 66 -22.48 -20.94 12.70
C ARG A 66 -22.84 -21.92 13.82
N ARG A 67 -23.18 -23.17 13.49
CA ARG A 67 -23.45 -24.27 14.43
C ARG A 67 -22.77 -25.54 13.94
N GLY A 68 -21.72 -25.98 14.63
CA GLY A 68 -20.93 -27.12 14.15
C GLY A 68 -20.39 -26.84 12.74
N ASN A 69 -20.71 -27.72 11.78
CA ASN A 69 -20.34 -27.58 10.37
C ASN A 69 -21.44 -26.94 9.50
N GLU A 70 -22.35 -26.14 10.07
CA GLU A 70 -23.49 -25.57 9.35
C GLU A 70 -23.58 -24.04 9.52
N TYR A 71 -24.03 -23.37 8.46
CA TYR A 71 -24.56 -22.02 8.52
C TYR A 71 -26.09 -22.08 8.63
N HIS A 72 -26.62 -21.48 9.69
CA HIS A 72 -28.05 -21.25 9.86
C HIS A 72 -28.33 -19.82 9.42
N VAL A 73 -28.91 -19.67 8.22
CA VAL A 73 -29.15 -18.37 7.58
C VAL A 73 -30.63 -18.05 7.66
N THR A 74 -31.00 -17.05 8.47
CA THR A 74 -32.38 -16.54 8.52
C THR A 74 -32.48 -15.35 7.58
N GLY A 75 -33.01 -15.60 6.38
CA GLY A 75 -33.15 -14.59 5.34
C GLY A 75 -34.37 -13.69 5.52
N LEU A 76 -34.31 -12.54 4.84
CA LEU A 76 -35.24 -11.42 5.01
C LEU A 76 -36.26 -11.29 3.85
N GLY A 77 -36.28 -12.23 2.91
CA GLY A 77 -37.29 -12.26 1.85
C GLY A 77 -37.09 -11.22 0.73
N GLY A 78 -35.85 -10.93 0.35
CA GLY A 78 -35.53 -10.00 -0.74
C GLY A 78 -35.66 -8.52 -0.35
N ARG A 79 -35.61 -8.20 0.94
CA ARG A 79 -35.46 -6.85 1.49
C ARG A 79 -34.33 -6.90 2.52
N TYR A 80 -33.36 -6.01 2.40
CA TYR A 80 -32.26 -5.93 3.36
C TYR A 80 -32.47 -4.74 4.30
N GLU A 81 -32.33 -5.00 5.60
CA GLU A 81 -32.35 -3.98 6.64
C GLU A 81 -30.90 -3.75 7.06
N ALA A 82 -30.22 -2.81 6.40
CA ALA A 82 -28.79 -2.69 6.55
C ALA A 82 -28.44 -2.23 7.97
N THR A 83 -27.54 -2.95 8.63
CA THR A 83 -27.13 -2.72 10.02
C THR A 83 -25.74 -2.07 10.05
N ASP A 84 -25.42 -1.42 11.17
CA ASP A 84 -24.09 -0.86 11.40
C ASP A 84 -23.21 -1.85 12.19
N VAL A 85 -23.34 -3.15 11.89
CA VAL A 85 -22.62 -4.24 12.56
C VAL A 85 -21.12 -4.15 12.27
N VAL A 86 -20.31 -4.23 13.33
CA VAL A 86 -18.84 -4.23 13.29
C VAL A 86 -18.33 -5.66 13.50
N ASP A 87 -18.00 -6.36 12.41
CA ASP A 87 -17.27 -7.63 12.43
C ASP A 87 -16.69 -7.92 11.02
N HIS A 88 -15.59 -8.67 10.90
CA HIS A 88 -14.80 -8.84 9.67
C HIS A 88 -15.65 -8.90 8.37
N GLY A 89 -15.49 -7.91 7.49
CA GLY A 89 -16.39 -7.70 6.32
C GLY A 89 -17.43 -6.60 6.49
N SER A 90 -17.40 -5.92 7.62
CA SER A 90 -18.34 -4.86 7.96
C SER A 90 -18.10 -3.54 7.23
N ARG A 91 -19.20 -2.81 7.12
CA ARG A 91 -19.28 -1.37 6.90
C ARG A 91 -18.33 -0.67 7.89
N GLY A 92 -17.28 -0.02 7.39
CA GLY A 92 -16.41 0.80 8.24
C GLY A 92 -17.16 2.01 8.80
N ALA A 93 -16.51 2.79 9.69
CA ALA A 93 -17.07 4.06 10.16
C ALA A 93 -17.28 5.10 9.03
N ASP A 94 -16.75 4.82 7.83
CA ASP A 94 -16.92 5.55 6.57
C ASP A 94 -18.18 5.16 5.78
N GLY A 95 -18.96 4.18 6.24
CA GLY A 95 -20.19 3.73 5.59
C GLY A 95 -19.96 2.80 4.39
N ILE A 96 -18.71 2.43 4.08
CA ILE A 96 -18.33 1.59 2.93
C ILE A 96 -18.29 0.12 3.34
N LEU A 97 -19.01 -0.71 2.60
CA LEU A 97 -19.08 -2.15 2.76
C LEU A 97 -17.95 -2.81 1.96
N ASN A 98 -16.89 -3.25 2.65
CA ASN A 98 -15.68 -3.78 2.03
C ASN A 98 -15.72 -5.31 1.86
N MET A 99 -15.65 -5.77 0.61
CA MET A 99 -15.72 -7.19 0.21
C MET A 99 -14.34 -7.87 0.15
N GLY A 100 -13.30 -7.18 0.61
CA GLY A 100 -11.93 -7.66 0.63
C GLY A 100 -11.46 -8.11 -0.75
N SER A 101 -10.93 -9.32 -0.82
CA SER A 101 -10.45 -9.96 -2.06
C SER A 101 -11.54 -10.75 -2.80
N SER A 102 -12.81 -10.69 -2.39
CA SER A 102 -13.89 -11.48 -2.99
C SER A 102 -14.58 -10.74 -4.14
N GLY A 103 -14.12 -10.97 -5.37
CA GLY A 103 -14.77 -10.45 -6.57
C GLY A 103 -16.20 -10.99 -6.74
N THR A 104 -16.44 -12.27 -6.42
CA THR A 104 -17.78 -12.89 -6.46
C THR A 104 -18.76 -12.15 -5.56
N THR A 105 -18.37 -11.90 -4.31
CA THR A 105 -19.23 -11.16 -3.36
C THR A 105 -19.48 -9.75 -3.88
N LEU A 106 -18.44 -9.03 -4.30
CA LEU A 106 -18.58 -7.67 -4.82
C LEU A 106 -19.59 -7.60 -5.98
N TYR A 107 -19.45 -8.45 -7.00
CA TYR A 107 -20.30 -8.38 -8.19
C TYR A 107 -21.73 -8.86 -7.94
N PHE A 108 -21.93 -9.90 -7.10
CA PHE A 108 -23.28 -10.35 -6.74
C PHE A 108 -24.01 -9.27 -5.94
N MET A 109 -23.29 -8.65 -5.00
CA MET A 109 -23.88 -7.69 -4.08
C MET A 109 -24.09 -6.31 -4.70
N THR A 110 -23.43 -5.99 -5.82
CA THR A 110 -23.63 -4.71 -6.53
C THR A 110 -25.09 -4.51 -6.96
N GLY A 111 -25.72 -5.52 -7.54
CA GLY A 111 -27.15 -5.44 -7.87
C GLY A 111 -28.04 -5.59 -6.63
N LEU A 112 -27.74 -6.58 -5.77
CA LEU A 112 -28.56 -6.91 -4.61
C LEU A 112 -28.61 -5.80 -3.55
N ALA A 113 -27.61 -4.93 -3.49
CA ALA A 113 -27.60 -3.76 -2.62
C ALA A 113 -28.76 -2.78 -2.90
N SER A 114 -29.34 -2.81 -4.10
CA SER A 114 -30.54 -2.04 -4.43
C SER A 114 -31.78 -2.46 -3.65
N LEU A 115 -31.77 -3.66 -3.04
CA LEU A 115 -32.82 -4.19 -2.18
C LEU A 115 -32.67 -3.77 -0.70
N ALA A 116 -31.64 -2.98 -0.37
CA ALA A 116 -31.45 -2.42 0.96
C ALA A 116 -32.40 -1.25 1.24
N ASP A 117 -32.60 -0.95 2.52
CA ASP A 117 -33.42 0.15 3.03
C ASP A 117 -32.71 1.52 3.00
N LYS A 118 -31.39 1.55 2.78
CA LYS A 118 -30.56 2.76 2.69
C LYS A 118 -29.46 2.63 1.62
N PRO A 119 -28.87 3.75 1.13
CA PRO A 119 -27.80 3.69 0.14
C PRO A 119 -26.57 2.93 0.65
N MET A 120 -26.03 2.06 -0.22
CA MET A 120 -24.91 1.17 0.08
C MET A 120 -23.73 1.47 -0.83
N THR A 121 -22.58 1.77 -0.24
CA THR A 121 -21.32 1.91 -0.99
C THR A 121 -20.52 0.63 -0.85
N LEU A 122 -20.31 -0.09 -1.94
CA LEU A 122 -19.59 -1.36 -1.97
C LEU A 122 -18.17 -1.14 -2.50
N SER A 123 -17.17 -1.71 -1.84
CA SER A 123 -15.77 -1.65 -2.28
C SER A 123 -15.07 -2.99 -2.09
N GLY A 124 -13.84 -3.09 -2.57
CA GLY A 124 -12.95 -4.22 -2.35
C GLY A 124 -11.50 -3.74 -2.22
N MET A 125 -10.55 -4.67 -2.25
CA MET A 125 -9.11 -4.36 -2.28
C MET A 125 -8.75 -3.41 -3.43
N LYS A 126 -7.66 -2.65 -3.27
CA LYS A 126 -7.23 -1.56 -4.18
C LYS A 126 -7.17 -1.96 -5.66
N TYR A 127 -6.86 -3.21 -5.99
CA TYR A 127 -6.81 -3.66 -7.38
C TYR A 127 -8.21 -3.69 -8.04
N PHE A 128 -9.28 -3.95 -7.28
CA PHE A 128 -10.64 -3.81 -7.79
C PHE A 128 -10.94 -2.35 -8.13
N GLN A 129 -10.44 -1.41 -7.34
CA GLN A 129 -10.67 0.03 -7.52
C GLN A 129 -10.00 0.62 -8.76
N ARG A 130 -9.12 -0.15 -9.41
CA ARG A 130 -8.44 0.23 -10.66
C ARG A 130 -8.96 -0.58 -11.85
N ARG A 131 -9.94 -1.45 -11.63
CA ARG A 131 -10.42 -2.40 -12.61
C ARG A 131 -11.86 -2.05 -13.03
N PRO A 132 -12.05 -1.57 -14.27
CA PRO A 132 -13.38 -1.20 -14.74
C PRO A 132 -14.33 -2.39 -14.77
N ILE A 133 -15.54 -2.18 -14.26
CA ILE A 133 -16.68 -3.10 -14.30
C ILE A 133 -17.85 -2.49 -15.08
N LYS A 134 -17.53 -1.60 -16.03
CA LYS A 134 -18.47 -0.84 -16.85
C LYS A 134 -19.61 -1.67 -17.41
N ALA A 135 -19.34 -2.87 -17.91
CA ALA A 135 -20.36 -3.74 -18.48
C ALA A 135 -21.44 -4.08 -17.44
N LEU A 136 -21.05 -4.53 -16.24
CA LEU A 136 -21.98 -4.82 -15.15
C LEU A 136 -22.75 -3.58 -14.72
N LEU A 137 -22.08 -2.44 -14.53
CA LEU A 137 -22.73 -1.19 -14.12
C LEU A 137 -23.75 -0.72 -15.16
N THR A 138 -23.38 -0.76 -16.44
CA THR A 138 -24.27 -0.40 -17.56
C THR A 138 -25.50 -1.29 -17.58
N SER A 139 -25.34 -2.61 -17.43
CA SER A 139 -26.45 -3.56 -17.43
C SER A 139 -27.37 -3.39 -16.21
N LEU A 140 -26.82 -3.12 -15.02
CA LEU A 140 -27.61 -2.82 -13.82
C LEU A 140 -28.42 -1.53 -14.00
N THR A 141 -27.82 -0.49 -14.59
CA THR A 141 -28.52 0.76 -14.94
C THR A 141 -29.64 0.53 -15.95
N GLN A 142 -29.44 -0.31 -16.97
CA GLN A 142 -30.50 -0.70 -17.91
C GLN A 142 -31.69 -1.37 -17.20
N MET A 143 -31.41 -2.21 -16.20
CA MET A 143 -32.40 -2.85 -15.32
C MET A 143 -33.10 -1.86 -14.37
N GLY A 144 -32.67 -0.60 -14.34
CA GLY A 144 -33.24 0.46 -13.49
C GLY A 144 -32.65 0.52 -12.08
N VAL A 145 -31.48 -0.08 -11.85
CA VAL A 145 -30.71 0.13 -10.62
C VAL A 145 -30.02 1.49 -10.69
N GLU A 146 -30.21 2.31 -9.65
CA GLU A 146 -29.55 3.61 -9.54
C GLU A 146 -28.22 3.45 -8.82
N LEU A 147 -27.11 3.79 -9.51
CA LEU A 147 -25.75 3.59 -9.02
C LEU A 147 -24.80 4.70 -9.46
N GLU A 148 -23.74 4.89 -8.67
CA GLU A 148 -22.66 5.85 -8.90
C GLU A 148 -21.30 5.17 -8.69
N ALA A 149 -20.37 5.36 -9.63
CA ALA A 149 -19.01 4.82 -9.56
C ALA A 149 -18.04 5.77 -10.28
N THR A 150 -16.82 5.92 -9.75
CA THR A 150 -15.78 6.74 -10.40
C THR A 150 -15.01 5.89 -11.41
N ASN A 151 -14.86 6.37 -12.64
CA ASN A 151 -14.12 5.71 -13.72
C ASN A 151 -14.57 4.26 -13.99
N ASP A 152 -15.88 3.98 -13.86
CA ASP A 152 -16.45 2.64 -14.00
C ASP A 152 -15.85 1.59 -13.04
N CYS A 153 -15.18 2.00 -11.96
CA CYS A 153 -14.52 1.14 -10.98
C CYS A 153 -15.17 1.24 -9.58
N PRO A 154 -15.09 0.20 -8.73
CA PRO A 154 -15.37 0.32 -7.31
C PRO A 154 -14.54 1.42 -6.63
N PRO A 155 -15.02 2.08 -5.57
CA PRO A 155 -16.28 1.82 -4.88
C PRO A 155 -17.52 2.19 -5.72
N VAL A 156 -18.60 1.41 -5.57
CA VAL A 156 -19.89 1.63 -6.23
C VAL A 156 -20.93 1.95 -5.17
N THR A 157 -21.54 3.13 -5.25
CA THR A 157 -22.68 3.50 -4.41
C THR A 157 -23.97 3.12 -5.12
N VAL A 158 -24.84 2.36 -4.46
CA VAL A 158 -26.11 1.87 -4.98
C VAL A 158 -27.24 2.44 -4.14
N GLN A 159 -28.23 3.05 -4.80
CA GLN A 159 -29.38 3.64 -4.14
C GLN A 159 -30.43 2.59 -3.79
N PRO A 160 -31.19 2.75 -2.68
CA PRO A 160 -32.19 1.81 -2.22
C PRO A 160 -33.45 1.91 -3.08
N LYS A 161 -33.45 1.21 -4.21
CA LYS A 161 -34.54 1.22 -5.16
C LYS A 161 -34.67 -0.13 -5.84
N ARG A 162 -35.86 -0.72 -5.77
CA ARG A 162 -36.15 -1.96 -6.49
C ARG A 162 -35.85 -1.80 -7.98
N PRO A 163 -35.17 -2.76 -8.62
CA PRO A 163 -34.93 -2.70 -10.05
C PRO A 163 -36.25 -2.69 -10.82
N ARG A 164 -36.29 -1.95 -11.92
CA ARG A 164 -37.45 -1.88 -12.82
C ARG A 164 -37.62 -3.19 -13.60
N GLY A 165 -36.51 -3.81 -14.03
CA GLY A 165 -36.50 -4.91 -15.00
C GLY A 165 -36.43 -4.39 -16.44
N GLY A 166 -36.93 -5.19 -17.39
CA GLY A 166 -36.89 -4.90 -18.83
C GLY A 166 -35.75 -5.61 -19.58
N ASP A 167 -35.47 -5.16 -20.80
CA ASP A 167 -34.39 -5.68 -21.63
C ASP A 167 -33.03 -5.12 -21.20
N VAL A 168 -32.11 -6.03 -20.91
CA VAL A 168 -30.76 -5.76 -20.42
C VAL A 168 -29.76 -6.50 -21.29
N THR A 169 -28.70 -5.83 -21.69
CA THR A 169 -27.60 -6.42 -22.44
C THR A 169 -26.37 -6.53 -21.57
N ILE A 170 -25.66 -7.65 -21.58
CA ILE A 170 -24.39 -7.79 -20.88
C ILE A 170 -23.37 -8.58 -21.69
N ALA A 171 -22.11 -8.17 -21.67
CA ALA A 171 -21.06 -8.93 -22.32
C ALA A 171 -20.86 -10.28 -21.59
N GLY A 172 -20.83 -11.38 -22.35
CA GLY A 172 -20.59 -12.73 -21.84
C GLY A 172 -19.15 -13.01 -21.39
N THR A 173 -18.40 -11.96 -21.03
CA THR A 173 -16.96 -12.05 -20.73
C THR A 173 -16.67 -12.74 -19.41
N LEU A 174 -17.47 -12.47 -18.36
CA LEU A 174 -17.30 -12.99 -17.00
C LEU A 174 -18.63 -13.50 -16.43
N SER A 175 -18.67 -14.75 -15.96
CA SER A 175 -19.89 -15.37 -15.41
C SER A 175 -20.43 -14.67 -14.17
N GLN A 176 -19.55 -14.05 -13.37
CA GLN A 176 -19.92 -13.35 -12.14
C GLN A 176 -20.80 -12.15 -12.41
N TRP A 177 -20.58 -11.44 -13.53
CA TRP A 177 -21.41 -10.30 -13.91
C TRP A 177 -22.82 -10.74 -14.31
N VAL A 178 -22.91 -11.79 -15.14
CA VAL A 178 -24.20 -12.39 -15.54
C VAL A 178 -24.95 -12.91 -14.31
N SER A 179 -24.25 -13.64 -13.42
CA SER A 179 -24.83 -14.17 -12.18
C SER A 179 -25.31 -13.05 -11.24
N GLY A 180 -24.59 -11.93 -11.14
CA GLY A 180 -25.03 -10.77 -10.36
C GLY A 180 -26.36 -10.18 -10.86
N LEU A 181 -26.57 -10.11 -12.18
CA LEU A 181 -27.85 -9.71 -12.77
C LEU A 181 -28.95 -10.74 -12.48
N LEU A 182 -28.65 -12.03 -12.68
CA LEU A 182 -29.61 -13.12 -12.45
C LEU A 182 -30.10 -13.17 -11.01
N LEU A 183 -29.24 -12.89 -10.02
CA LEU A 183 -29.61 -12.93 -8.61
C LEU A 183 -30.57 -11.80 -8.20
N VAL A 184 -30.47 -10.63 -8.81
CA VAL A 184 -31.34 -9.47 -8.48
C VAL A 184 -32.62 -9.41 -9.33
N ALA A 185 -32.57 -9.89 -10.58
CA ALA A 185 -33.68 -9.83 -11.54
C ALA A 185 -35.04 -10.38 -11.03
N PRO A 186 -35.12 -11.48 -10.25
CA PRO A 186 -36.40 -11.99 -9.76
C PRO A 186 -37.18 -11.01 -8.88
N PHE A 187 -36.49 -10.04 -8.27
CA PHE A 187 -37.06 -9.05 -7.35
C PHE A 187 -37.46 -7.74 -8.05
N ALA A 188 -37.24 -7.65 -9.37
CA ALA A 188 -37.63 -6.51 -10.18
C ALA A 188 -39.15 -6.31 -10.24
N GLU A 189 -39.58 -5.11 -10.60
CA GLU A 189 -40.99 -4.74 -10.76
C GLU A 189 -41.63 -5.40 -11.99
N GLN A 190 -40.87 -5.54 -13.06
CA GLN A 190 -41.27 -6.11 -14.35
C GLN A 190 -40.34 -7.26 -14.76
N GLU A 191 -40.79 -8.04 -15.74
CA GLU A 191 -40.00 -9.14 -16.29
C GLU A 191 -38.67 -8.60 -16.80
N THR A 192 -37.60 -9.34 -16.52
CA THR A 192 -36.25 -9.00 -16.98
C THR A 192 -35.83 -9.99 -18.06
N ARG A 193 -35.33 -9.45 -19.18
CA ARG A 193 -34.74 -10.21 -20.29
C ARG A 193 -33.27 -9.85 -20.40
N ILE A 194 -32.40 -10.81 -20.15
CA ILE A 194 -30.94 -10.60 -20.21
C ILE A 194 -30.43 -11.20 -21.51
N HIS A 195 -29.77 -10.37 -22.32
CA HIS A 195 -29.20 -10.71 -23.62
C HIS A 195 -27.66 -10.67 -23.51
N ILE A 196 -27.01 -11.80 -23.78
CA ILE A 196 -25.55 -11.90 -23.80
C ILE A 196 -25.01 -11.35 -25.12
N THR A 197 -24.21 -10.29 -25.05
CA THR A 197 -23.61 -9.66 -26.22
C THR A 197 -22.28 -10.32 -26.59
N GLY A 198 -21.94 -10.27 -27.89
CA GLY A 198 -20.72 -10.89 -28.43
C GLY A 198 -20.89 -12.34 -28.88
N GLY A 199 -22.11 -12.89 -28.80
CA GLY A 199 -22.45 -14.21 -29.36
C GLY A 199 -21.85 -15.41 -28.63
N ARG A 200 -21.26 -15.21 -27.45
CA ARG A 200 -20.67 -16.27 -26.63
C ARG A 200 -20.78 -15.96 -25.14
N LEU A 201 -20.94 -17.01 -24.33
CA LEU A 201 -20.87 -16.96 -22.87
C LEU A 201 -19.63 -17.72 -22.38
N ASN A 202 -18.67 -17.01 -21.81
CA ASN A 202 -17.57 -17.66 -21.11
C ASN A 202 -18.06 -18.20 -19.77
N GLU A 203 -17.39 -19.24 -19.26
CA GLU A 203 -17.64 -19.77 -17.91
C GLU A 203 -19.10 -20.22 -17.70
N GLN A 204 -19.74 -20.74 -18.76
CA GLN A 204 -21.14 -21.17 -18.72
C GLN A 204 -21.47 -22.03 -17.50
N PRO A 205 -20.68 -23.07 -17.10
CA PRO A 205 -20.97 -23.91 -15.93
C PRO A 205 -21.21 -23.13 -14.62
N TYR A 206 -20.56 -21.98 -14.45
CA TYR A 206 -20.76 -21.12 -13.27
C TYR A 206 -22.11 -20.41 -13.29
N VAL A 207 -22.63 -20.08 -14.46
CA VAL A 207 -23.97 -19.51 -14.64
C VAL A 207 -25.02 -20.61 -14.50
N GLU A 208 -24.77 -21.82 -15.02
CA GLU A 208 -25.66 -22.98 -14.82
C GLU A 208 -25.84 -23.29 -13.34
N LEU A 209 -24.75 -23.26 -12.56
CA LEU A 209 -24.79 -23.40 -11.12
C LEU A 209 -25.71 -22.35 -10.48
N THR A 210 -25.57 -21.08 -10.85
CA THR A 210 -26.45 -20.00 -10.35
C THR A 210 -27.92 -20.29 -10.65
N VAL A 211 -28.25 -20.59 -11.90
CA VAL A 211 -29.64 -20.85 -12.35
C VAL A 211 -30.24 -22.06 -11.64
N ARG A 212 -29.48 -23.14 -11.51
CA ARG A 212 -29.95 -24.36 -10.83
C ARG A 212 -30.19 -24.14 -9.35
N MET A 213 -29.28 -23.46 -8.64
CA MET A 213 -29.50 -23.13 -7.24
C MET A 213 -30.67 -22.17 -7.05
N MET A 214 -30.83 -21.18 -7.94
CA MET A 214 -32.03 -20.33 -7.95
C MET A 214 -33.32 -21.15 -8.01
N ARG A 215 -33.38 -22.18 -8.87
CA ARG A 215 -34.53 -23.10 -8.96
C ARG A 215 -34.76 -23.90 -7.68
N GLN A 216 -33.71 -24.35 -7.00
CA GLN A 216 -33.81 -25.04 -5.70
C GLN A 216 -34.39 -24.12 -4.61
N PHE A 217 -34.05 -22.83 -4.64
CA PHE A 217 -34.65 -21.79 -3.79
C PHE A 217 -35.99 -21.25 -4.33
N GLY A 218 -36.63 -21.95 -5.26
CA GLY A 218 -37.98 -21.64 -5.75
C GLY A 218 -38.07 -20.51 -6.78
N LEU A 219 -36.94 -19.98 -7.26
CA LEU A 219 -36.89 -18.91 -8.26
C LEU A 219 -36.89 -19.48 -9.69
N ARG A 220 -37.72 -18.89 -10.55
CA ARG A 220 -37.89 -19.26 -11.95
C ARG A 220 -36.98 -18.44 -12.86
N VAL A 221 -36.23 -19.15 -13.70
CA VAL A 221 -35.39 -18.59 -14.76
C VAL A 221 -35.55 -19.48 -15.98
N GLU A 222 -36.11 -18.92 -17.06
CA GLU A 222 -36.14 -19.52 -18.39
C GLU A 222 -34.82 -19.18 -19.10
N VAL A 223 -34.19 -20.18 -19.70
CA VAL A 223 -32.89 -20.06 -20.37
C VAL A 223 -33.05 -20.60 -21.79
N SER A 224 -32.54 -19.87 -22.77
CA SER A 224 -32.42 -20.32 -24.16
C SER A 224 -31.44 -21.49 -24.30
N ASP A 225 -31.59 -22.29 -25.35
CA ASP A 225 -30.74 -23.47 -25.58
C ASP A 225 -29.25 -23.11 -25.77
N ASP A 226 -28.96 -21.91 -26.28
CA ASP A 226 -27.60 -21.40 -26.50
C ASP A 226 -27.04 -20.60 -25.31
N TRP A 227 -27.79 -20.46 -24.21
CA TRP A 227 -27.44 -19.69 -23.02
C TRP A 227 -27.19 -18.19 -23.25
N LEU A 228 -27.62 -17.65 -24.40
CA LEU A 228 -27.43 -16.24 -24.74
C LEU A 228 -28.61 -15.36 -24.32
N GLU A 229 -29.76 -15.95 -24.04
CA GLU A 229 -30.95 -15.26 -23.54
C GLU A 229 -31.50 -15.89 -22.25
N TYR A 230 -31.85 -15.02 -21.29
CA TYR A 230 -32.49 -15.40 -20.03
C TYR A 230 -33.78 -14.59 -19.85
N ARG A 231 -34.86 -15.25 -19.46
CA ARG A 231 -36.14 -14.60 -19.14
C ARG A 231 -36.52 -14.90 -17.70
N ILE A 232 -36.65 -13.84 -16.91
CA ILE A 232 -36.84 -13.89 -15.46
C ILE A 232 -38.16 -13.19 -15.12
N PRO A 233 -39.20 -13.93 -14.70
CA PRO A 233 -40.43 -13.32 -14.20
C PRO A 233 -40.19 -12.38 -13.02
N ALA A 234 -40.99 -11.32 -12.92
CA ALA A 234 -40.90 -10.31 -11.88
C ALA A 234 -41.51 -10.77 -10.54
N ASN A 235 -41.25 -9.99 -9.47
CA ASN A 235 -41.92 -10.11 -8.17
C ASN A 235 -41.92 -11.52 -7.57
N GLN A 236 -40.85 -12.28 -7.78
CA GLN A 236 -40.70 -13.62 -7.22
C GLN A 236 -40.33 -13.55 -5.74
N GLN A 237 -40.51 -14.67 -5.03
CA GLN A 237 -40.09 -14.84 -3.65
C GLN A 237 -39.27 -16.12 -3.55
N ALA A 238 -38.07 -16.02 -3.00
CA ALA A 238 -37.26 -17.19 -2.71
C ALA A 238 -37.83 -17.94 -1.49
N THR A 239 -37.77 -19.27 -1.54
CA THR A 239 -38.18 -20.16 -0.45
C THR A 239 -36.95 -20.73 0.25
N PRO A 240 -36.95 -20.85 1.60
CA PRO A 240 -35.84 -21.47 2.32
C PRO A 240 -35.57 -22.89 1.82
N HIS A 241 -34.30 -23.25 1.73
CA HIS A 241 -33.86 -24.55 1.22
C HIS A 241 -32.58 -24.98 1.93
N ASP A 242 -32.57 -26.19 2.48
CA ASP A 242 -31.37 -26.76 3.08
C ASP A 242 -30.43 -27.26 1.98
N TYR A 243 -29.15 -26.89 2.06
CA TYR A 243 -28.18 -27.12 1.01
C TYR A 243 -26.88 -27.70 1.57
N VAL A 244 -26.43 -28.84 1.02
CA VAL A 244 -25.14 -29.45 1.37
C VAL A 244 -24.11 -29.04 0.33
N ILE A 245 -23.04 -28.37 0.78
CA ILE A 245 -21.99 -27.89 -0.10
C ILE A 245 -21.12 -29.07 -0.56
N PRO A 246 -20.96 -29.31 -1.88
CA PRO A 246 -20.11 -30.38 -2.40
C PRO A 246 -18.62 -30.06 -2.21
N PRO A 247 -17.71 -31.04 -2.36
CA PRO A 247 -16.27 -30.81 -2.38
C PRO A 247 -15.84 -29.83 -3.50
N ASP A 248 -14.78 -29.06 -3.27
CA ASP A 248 -14.24 -28.07 -4.19
C ASP A 248 -13.29 -28.71 -5.21
N ILE A 249 -13.77 -28.92 -6.44
CA ILE A 249 -12.94 -29.52 -7.50
C ILE A 249 -11.76 -28.60 -7.85
N GLY A 250 -11.92 -27.28 -7.79
CA GLY A 250 -10.82 -26.36 -8.06
C GLY A 250 -9.67 -26.45 -7.06
N SER A 251 -9.95 -26.81 -5.81
CA SER A 251 -8.91 -27.09 -4.80
C SER A 251 -8.35 -28.50 -4.95
N ALA A 252 -9.21 -29.49 -5.24
CA ALA A 252 -8.80 -30.87 -5.51
C ALA A 252 -7.85 -30.97 -6.70
N ALA A 253 -8.03 -30.12 -7.71
CA ALA A 253 -7.23 -30.13 -8.94
C ALA A 253 -5.72 -30.08 -8.69
N PHE A 254 -5.26 -29.38 -7.65
CA PHE A 254 -3.83 -29.31 -7.32
C PHE A 254 -3.30 -30.63 -6.74
N GLY A 255 -4.09 -31.30 -5.90
CA GLY A 255 -3.76 -32.62 -5.38
C GLY A 255 -3.78 -33.70 -6.47
N ILE A 256 -4.80 -33.64 -7.35
CA ILE A 256 -4.92 -34.52 -8.53
C ILE A 256 -3.71 -34.30 -9.46
N ALA A 257 -3.35 -33.06 -9.75
CA ALA A 257 -2.17 -32.76 -10.56
C ALA A 257 -0.87 -33.22 -9.90
N ALA A 258 -0.69 -32.99 -8.59
CA ALA A 258 0.49 -33.46 -7.86
C ALA A 258 0.63 -34.99 -7.89
N ALA A 259 -0.47 -35.71 -7.68
CA ALA A 259 -0.52 -37.16 -7.75
C ALA A 259 -0.33 -37.68 -9.20
N GLY A 260 -0.86 -36.98 -10.20
CA GLY A 260 -0.80 -37.38 -11.61
C GLY A 260 0.56 -37.14 -12.27
N ILE A 261 1.39 -36.23 -11.76
CA ILE A 261 2.71 -35.99 -12.37
C ILE A 261 3.79 -36.92 -11.84
N ARG A 262 3.53 -37.88 -10.95
CA ARG A 262 4.55 -38.80 -10.42
C ARG A 262 3.95 -40.11 -9.92
N GLU A 263 4.78 -41.01 -9.40
CA GLU A 263 4.28 -42.20 -8.70
C GLU A 263 3.49 -41.78 -7.45
N SER A 264 2.28 -42.30 -7.28
CA SER A 264 1.42 -41.90 -6.16
C SER A 264 0.38 -42.96 -5.77
N ASN A 265 0.01 -42.95 -4.48
CA ASN A 265 -1.16 -43.61 -3.93
C ASN A 265 -1.84 -42.66 -2.93
N VAL A 266 -2.79 -41.86 -3.43
CA VAL A 266 -3.42 -40.77 -2.67
C VAL A 266 -4.93 -40.94 -2.62
N LEU A 267 -5.51 -40.89 -1.42
CA LEU A 267 -6.95 -40.88 -1.21
C LEU A 267 -7.46 -39.42 -1.10
N LEU A 268 -8.48 -39.04 -1.86
CA LEU A 268 -9.09 -37.71 -1.85
C LEU A 268 -10.35 -37.72 -0.97
N ARG A 269 -10.20 -37.47 0.33
CA ARG A 269 -11.31 -37.49 1.30
C ARG A 269 -12.35 -36.43 0.95
N GLY A 270 -13.61 -36.84 0.97
CA GLY A 270 -14.77 -35.99 0.64
C GLY A 270 -15.19 -36.04 -0.83
N MET A 271 -14.36 -36.55 -1.74
CA MET A 271 -14.75 -36.79 -3.12
C MET A 271 -15.33 -38.19 -3.27
N THR A 272 -16.60 -38.29 -3.67
CA THR A 272 -17.32 -39.56 -3.88
C THR A 272 -17.60 -39.86 -5.36
N ALA A 273 -17.17 -38.97 -6.26
CA ALA A 273 -17.27 -39.09 -7.71
C ALA A 273 -16.03 -38.47 -8.36
N PHE A 274 -15.69 -38.96 -9.56
CA PHE A 274 -14.51 -38.53 -10.31
C PHE A 274 -14.79 -38.30 -11.81
N THR A 275 -16.06 -38.13 -12.18
CA THR A 275 -16.48 -37.82 -13.56
C THR A 275 -17.35 -36.56 -13.59
N THR A 276 -17.37 -35.85 -14.72
CA THR A 276 -18.25 -34.67 -14.88
C THR A 276 -19.72 -35.02 -14.70
N ALA A 277 -20.14 -36.16 -15.21
CA ALA A 277 -21.55 -36.59 -15.19
C ALA A 277 -22.10 -36.84 -13.78
N GLU A 278 -21.22 -37.19 -12.84
CA GLU A 278 -21.60 -37.56 -11.48
C GLU A 278 -21.26 -36.46 -10.45
N THR A 279 -20.58 -35.41 -10.88
CA THR A 279 -20.05 -34.37 -9.98
C THR A 279 -20.78 -33.06 -10.13
N ASP A 280 -21.41 -32.62 -9.04
CA ASP A 280 -22.01 -31.29 -8.96
C ASP A 280 -20.95 -30.20 -8.72
N HIS A 281 -20.25 -29.79 -9.78
CA HIS A 281 -19.29 -28.67 -9.71
C HIS A 281 -19.09 -27.96 -11.05
N PRO A 282 -18.96 -26.61 -11.08
CA PRO A 282 -18.73 -25.85 -12.31
C PRO A 282 -17.37 -26.14 -12.97
N GLU A 283 -16.44 -26.74 -12.22
CA GLU A 283 -15.12 -27.14 -12.70
C GLU A 283 -14.96 -28.66 -12.86
N SER A 284 -16.06 -29.40 -12.86
CA SER A 284 -16.06 -30.87 -12.89
C SER A 284 -15.44 -31.46 -14.18
N GLU A 285 -15.45 -30.72 -15.29
CA GLU A 285 -14.78 -31.09 -16.55
C GLU A 285 -13.28 -31.41 -16.36
N PHE A 286 -12.63 -30.79 -15.38
CA PHE A 286 -11.25 -31.11 -15.04
C PHE A 286 -11.03 -32.59 -14.70
N LEU A 287 -12.03 -33.26 -14.12
CA LEU A 287 -11.90 -34.67 -13.74
C LEU A 287 -11.80 -35.57 -14.97
N ASP A 288 -12.61 -35.31 -16.00
CA ASP A 288 -12.56 -36.02 -17.27
C ASP A 288 -11.26 -35.68 -18.02
N LEU A 289 -10.83 -34.41 -17.99
CA LEU A 289 -9.54 -33.99 -18.56
C LEU A 289 -8.35 -34.67 -17.89
N ALA A 290 -8.30 -34.70 -16.56
CA ALA A 290 -7.24 -35.38 -15.81
C ALA A 290 -7.21 -36.88 -16.14
N THR A 291 -8.38 -37.53 -16.22
CA THR A 291 -8.51 -38.93 -16.66
C THR A 291 -8.00 -39.12 -18.08
N ALA A 292 -8.37 -38.24 -19.01
CA ALA A 292 -7.94 -38.27 -20.41
C ALA A 292 -6.42 -38.03 -20.57
N MET A 293 -5.84 -37.18 -19.71
CA MET A 293 -4.39 -36.99 -19.59
C MET A 293 -3.68 -38.21 -18.98
N GLY A 294 -4.42 -39.17 -18.42
CA GLY A 294 -3.86 -40.43 -17.92
C GLY A 294 -3.80 -40.55 -16.40
N VAL A 295 -4.43 -39.67 -15.62
CA VAL A 295 -4.50 -39.79 -14.16
C VAL A 295 -5.57 -40.84 -13.77
N PRO A 296 -5.20 -42.00 -13.20
CA PRO A 296 -6.13 -43.06 -12.87
C PRO A 296 -6.87 -42.71 -11.58
N MET A 297 -8.17 -42.48 -11.68
CA MET A 297 -9.07 -42.27 -10.55
C MET A 297 -10.05 -43.43 -10.42
N ARG A 298 -10.29 -43.91 -9.20
CA ARG A 298 -11.30 -44.93 -8.89
C ARG A 298 -11.96 -44.63 -7.55
N ILE A 299 -13.16 -45.16 -7.32
CA ILE A 299 -13.71 -45.20 -5.97
C ILE A 299 -13.02 -46.34 -5.19
N ASP A 300 -12.53 -46.01 -4.01
CA ASP A 300 -12.01 -46.95 -3.04
C ASP A 300 -13.17 -47.62 -2.31
N GLU A 301 -13.28 -48.95 -2.41
CA GLU A 301 -14.44 -49.70 -1.88
C GLU A 301 -14.55 -49.66 -0.35
N GLU A 302 -13.43 -49.46 0.36
CA GLU A 302 -13.40 -49.42 1.82
C GLU A 302 -13.90 -48.07 2.35
N THR A 303 -13.46 -46.98 1.73
CA THR A 303 -13.73 -45.61 2.22
C THR A 303 -14.87 -44.91 1.47
N GLY A 304 -15.21 -45.37 0.26
CA GLY A 304 -16.18 -44.72 -0.63
C GLY A 304 -15.67 -43.42 -1.27
N PHE A 305 -14.38 -43.10 -1.12
CA PHE A 305 -13.77 -41.90 -1.67
C PHE A 305 -12.92 -42.17 -2.91
N VAL A 306 -12.62 -41.13 -3.68
CA VAL A 306 -11.75 -41.21 -4.86
C VAL A 306 -10.31 -41.51 -4.43
N ARG A 307 -9.68 -42.50 -5.04
CA ARG A 307 -8.25 -42.83 -4.91
C ARG A 307 -7.55 -42.67 -6.25
N ILE A 308 -6.32 -42.13 -6.20
CA ILE A 308 -5.39 -42.07 -7.33
C ILE A 308 -4.23 -43.03 -7.05
N GLU A 309 -4.01 -43.97 -7.97
CA GLU A 309 -2.87 -44.91 -7.96
C GLU A 309 -2.12 -44.80 -9.28
N HIS A 310 -1.17 -43.87 -9.35
CA HIS A 310 -0.44 -43.53 -10.57
C HIS A 310 0.97 -44.12 -10.53
N ASP A 311 1.42 -44.74 -11.62
CA ASP A 311 2.72 -45.46 -11.72
C ASP A 311 3.91 -44.54 -12.08
N GLY A 312 3.65 -43.24 -12.25
CA GLY A 312 4.65 -42.25 -12.64
C GLY A 312 4.85 -42.12 -14.16
N SER A 313 4.03 -42.79 -14.97
CA SER A 313 4.05 -42.64 -16.42
C SER A 313 3.79 -41.19 -16.88
N PRO A 314 4.34 -40.74 -18.04
CA PRO A 314 4.07 -39.41 -18.55
C PRO A 314 2.59 -39.19 -18.87
N LEU A 315 2.11 -37.96 -18.69
CA LEU A 315 0.75 -37.59 -19.05
C LEU A 315 0.58 -37.53 -20.58
N ARG A 316 -0.66 -37.57 -21.05
CA ARG A 316 -1.00 -37.43 -22.48
C ARG A 316 -1.31 -35.97 -22.82
N PRO A 317 -0.84 -35.46 -23.97
CA PRO A 317 -1.20 -34.13 -24.42
C PRO A 317 -2.65 -34.09 -24.91
N LEU A 318 -3.32 -32.95 -24.71
CA LEU A 318 -4.71 -32.73 -25.13
C LEU A 318 -4.85 -31.38 -25.88
N ASP A 319 -5.95 -31.23 -26.61
CA ASP A 319 -6.43 -29.93 -27.10
C ASP A 319 -7.65 -29.54 -26.23
N ILE A 320 -7.48 -28.52 -25.39
CA ILE A 320 -8.40 -28.19 -24.28
C ILE A 320 -8.98 -26.80 -24.50
N ASP A 321 -10.32 -26.76 -24.54
CA ASP A 321 -11.06 -25.51 -24.47
C ASP A 321 -11.05 -24.99 -23.03
N CYS A 322 -10.46 -23.81 -22.80
CA CYS A 322 -10.43 -23.20 -21.48
C CYS A 322 -11.62 -22.24 -21.22
N GLN A 323 -12.54 -22.08 -22.17
CA GLN A 323 -13.75 -21.27 -22.00
C GLN A 323 -14.62 -21.69 -20.80
N PRO A 324 -14.90 -22.98 -20.53
CA PRO A 324 -15.76 -23.40 -19.41
C PRO A 324 -15.05 -23.33 -18.05
N ILE A 325 -13.75 -23.64 -18.00
CA ILE A 325 -12.98 -23.81 -16.74
C ILE A 325 -11.71 -22.94 -16.68
N PRO A 326 -11.80 -21.62 -16.90
CA PRO A 326 -10.62 -20.76 -17.04
C PRO A 326 -9.77 -20.64 -15.77
N ASP A 327 -10.37 -20.87 -14.61
CA ASP A 327 -9.67 -20.85 -13.31
C ASP A 327 -8.65 -21.99 -13.18
N LEU A 328 -8.76 -23.03 -14.02
CA LEU A 328 -7.89 -24.21 -14.01
C LEU A 328 -6.80 -24.18 -15.09
N LEU A 329 -6.74 -23.14 -15.92
CA LEU A 329 -5.64 -22.96 -16.87
C LEU A 329 -4.25 -23.09 -16.21
N PRO A 330 -3.98 -22.48 -15.03
CA PRO A 330 -2.69 -22.63 -14.36
C PRO A 330 -2.31 -24.09 -14.06
N VAL A 331 -3.23 -24.87 -13.49
CA VAL A 331 -2.93 -26.26 -13.10
C VAL A 331 -2.87 -27.20 -14.31
N LEU A 332 -3.71 -26.96 -15.34
CA LEU A 332 -3.63 -27.66 -16.61
C LEU A 332 -2.32 -27.38 -17.34
N SER A 333 -1.80 -26.16 -17.26
CA SER A 333 -0.47 -25.81 -17.79
C SER A 333 0.64 -26.56 -17.06
N THR A 334 0.53 -26.69 -15.73
CA THR A 334 1.45 -27.52 -14.94
C THR A 334 1.40 -28.99 -15.37
N MET A 335 0.21 -29.58 -15.53
CA MET A 335 0.06 -30.96 -16.00
C MET A 335 0.63 -31.13 -17.41
N ALA A 336 0.32 -30.21 -18.32
CA ALA A 336 0.82 -30.21 -19.70
C ALA A 336 2.35 -30.16 -19.79
N THR A 337 3.01 -29.52 -18.83
CA THR A 337 4.48 -29.49 -18.73
C THR A 337 5.07 -30.90 -18.59
N PHE A 338 4.31 -31.85 -18.06
CA PHE A 338 4.73 -33.25 -17.87
C PHE A 338 4.04 -34.23 -18.84
N ALA A 339 3.44 -33.73 -19.93
CA ALA A 339 2.84 -34.56 -20.96
C ALA A 339 3.85 -35.00 -22.04
N GLU A 340 3.64 -36.14 -22.69
CA GLU A 340 4.44 -36.58 -23.84
C GLU A 340 3.91 -35.94 -25.14
N GLY A 341 4.28 -34.68 -25.38
CA GLY A 341 3.91 -33.92 -26.56
C GLY A 341 3.49 -32.48 -26.24
N THR A 342 2.73 -31.85 -27.13
CA THR A 342 2.25 -30.47 -26.96
C THR A 342 0.76 -30.46 -26.63
N THR A 343 0.43 -29.93 -25.45
CA THR A 343 -0.96 -29.61 -25.08
C THR A 343 -1.29 -28.20 -25.56
N ARG A 344 -2.48 -28.03 -26.12
CA ARG A 344 -3.00 -26.74 -26.56
C ARG A 344 -4.15 -26.33 -25.65
N LEU A 345 -4.03 -25.13 -25.05
CA LEU A 345 -5.06 -24.51 -24.23
C LEU A 345 -5.60 -23.31 -25.02
N TRP A 346 -6.84 -23.34 -25.51
CA TRP A 346 -7.40 -22.29 -26.37
C TRP A 346 -8.62 -21.60 -25.73
N ASN A 347 -9.08 -20.48 -26.32
CA ASN A 347 -10.07 -19.54 -25.75
C ASN A 347 -9.61 -18.85 -24.46
N VAL A 348 -8.32 -18.54 -24.33
CA VAL A 348 -7.71 -18.03 -23.09
C VAL A 348 -7.74 -16.50 -22.93
N ALA A 349 -8.21 -15.74 -23.93
CA ALA A 349 -8.16 -14.29 -23.94
C ALA A 349 -8.92 -13.66 -22.75
N HIS A 350 -10.08 -14.22 -22.40
CA HIS A 350 -10.89 -13.73 -21.28
C HIS A 350 -10.24 -14.01 -19.90
N ILE A 351 -9.33 -14.99 -19.84
CA ILE A 351 -8.63 -15.40 -18.62
C ILE A 351 -7.62 -14.32 -18.18
N ARG A 352 -7.15 -13.49 -19.11
CA ARG A 352 -6.26 -12.34 -18.82
C ARG A 352 -6.94 -11.27 -17.97
N LEU A 353 -8.26 -11.26 -17.98
CA LEU A 353 -9.08 -10.38 -17.16
C LEU A 353 -9.38 -11.01 -15.79
N LYS A 354 -8.69 -12.05 -15.31
CA LYS A 354 -8.95 -12.63 -13.97
C LYS A 354 -8.20 -11.84 -12.89
N GLU A 355 -7.85 -12.48 -11.77
CA GLU A 355 -7.13 -11.84 -10.66
C GLU A 355 -5.75 -11.33 -11.10
N SER A 356 -5.15 -12.01 -12.07
CA SER A 356 -3.92 -11.64 -12.79
C SER A 356 -4.03 -12.03 -14.27
N ASP A 357 -3.06 -11.65 -15.11
CA ASP A 357 -2.89 -12.28 -16.42
C ASP A 357 -2.31 -13.69 -16.23
N ARG A 358 -3.18 -14.66 -16.00
CA ARG A 358 -2.79 -16.05 -15.73
C ARG A 358 -2.08 -16.70 -16.92
N VAL A 359 -2.34 -16.25 -18.15
CA VAL A 359 -1.64 -16.77 -19.34
C VAL A 359 -0.18 -16.33 -19.31
N ALA A 360 0.05 -15.03 -19.12
CA ALA A 360 1.40 -14.50 -18.99
C ALA A 360 2.13 -15.06 -17.76
N ALA A 361 1.42 -15.24 -16.64
CA ALA A 361 2.00 -15.77 -15.42
C ALA A 361 2.53 -17.20 -15.58
N MET A 362 1.85 -18.06 -16.35
CA MET A 362 2.28 -19.44 -16.60
C MET A 362 3.46 -19.55 -17.56
N LEU A 363 3.81 -18.50 -18.32
CA LEU A 363 5.07 -18.48 -19.10
C LEU A 363 6.32 -18.60 -18.21
N GLN A 364 6.18 -18.35 -16.90
CA GLN A 364 7.27 -18.56 -15.94
C GLN A 364 7.69 -20.02 -15.79
N LEU A 365 6.89 -20.98 -16.24
CA LEU A 365 7.33 -22.39 -16.38
C LEU A 365 8.61 -22.49 -17.22
N ASN A 366 8.82 -21.58 -18.18
CA ASN A 366 10.03 -21.52 -19.00
C ASN A 366 11.29 -21.22 -18.18
N ARG A 367 11.16 -20.48 -17.08
CA ARG A 367 12.28 -20.23 -16.15
C ARG A 367 12.74 -21.48 -15.42
N MET A 368 11.88 -22.50 -15.35
CA MET A 368 12.21 -23.81 -14.79
C MET A 368 12.67 -24.80 -15.87
N GLY A 369 12.85 -24.36 -17.12
CA GLY A 369 13.14 -25.24 -18.26
C GLY A 369 11.89 -25.80 -18.96
N GLY A 370 10.70 -25.31 -18.61
CA GLY A 370 9.46 -25.59 -19.34
C GLY A 370 9.44 -24.98 -20.75
N ARG A 371 8.43 -25.37 -21.53
CA ARG A 371 8.24 -24.89 -22.91
C ARG A 371 6.79 -24.45 -23.13
N ALA A 372 6.46 -23.25 -22.68
CA ALA A 372 5.17 -22.60 -22.80
C ALA A 372 5.26 -21.40 -23.76
N GLU A 373 4.37 -21.35 -24.74
CA GLU A 373 4.31 -20.33 -25.80
C GLU A 373 2.92 -19.71 -25.87
N GLN A 374 2.85 -18.38 -25.79
CA GLN A 374 1.60 -17.63 -25.85
C GLN A 374 1.27 -17.22 -27.29
N GLY A 375 0.08 -17.60 -27.74
CA GLY A 375 -0.56 -17.09 -28.96
C GLY A 375 -1.58 -15.98 -28.66
N ALA A 376 -2.31 -15.56 -29.70
CA ALA A 376 -3.31 -14.49 -29.57
C ALA A 376 -4.44 -14.86 -28.59
N ASP A 377 -4.98 -16.08 -28.71
CA ASP A 377 -6.07 -16.62 -27.87
C ASP A 377 -5.80 -18.07 -27.44
N GLU A 378 -4.53 -18.44 -27.31
CA GLU A 378 -4.10 -19.77 -26.87
C GLU A 378 -2.79 -19.73 -26.07
N LEU A 379 -2.55 -20.78 -25.29
CA LEU A 379 -1.29 -21.12 -24.63
C LEU A 379 -0.92 -22.54 -25.04
N ARG A 380 0.24 -22.72 -25.66
CA ARG A 380 0.79 -24.03 -26.03
C ARG A 380 1.84 -24.43 -25.02
N VAL A 381 1.72 -25.62 -24.46
CA VAL A 381 2.69 -26.16 -23.50
C VAL A 381 3.22 -27.47 -24.03
N THR A 382 4.50 -27.49 -24.37
CA THR A 382 5.22 -28.69 -24.79
C THR A 382 5.89 -29.32 -23.58
N GLY A 383 5.67 -30.61 -23.39
CA GLY A 383 6.22 -31.31 -22.23
C GLY A 383 7.74 -31.39 -22.24
N VAL A 384 8.33 -31.44 -21.04
CA VAL A 384 9.78 -31.38 -20.83
C VAL A 384 10.50 -32.71 -21.05
N GLY A 385 9.76 -33.82 -21.19
CA GLY A 385 10.35 -35.15 -21.36
C GLY A 385 11.37 -35.49 -20.26
N ALA A 386 12.46 -36.14 -20.65
CA ALA A 386 13.51 -36.58 -19.72
C ALA A 386 14.35 -35.43 -19.13
N GLU A 387 14.35 -34.23 -19.72
CA GLU A 387 15.13 -33.08 -19.24
C GLU A 387 14.64 -32.61 -17.85
N GLY A 388 13.33 -32.76 -17.61
CA GLY A 388 12.66 -32.34 -16.39
C GLY A 388 12.69 -30.83 -16.17
N LEU A 389 12.17 -30.39 -15.02
CA LEU A 389 12.27 -29.00 -14.58
C LEU A 389 13.48 -28.81 -13.65
N HIS A 390 13.96 -27.57 -13.54
CA HIS A 390 14.94 -27.12 -12.53
C HIS A 390 14.35 -26.04 -11.63
N GLY A 391 14.91 -25.91 -10.42
CA GLY A 391 14.51 -24.92 -9.43
C GLY A 391 14.66 -23.49 -9.97
N ALA A 392 13.66 -22.64 -9.72
CA ALA A 392 13.66 -21.26 -10.20
C ALA A 392 12.94 -20.31 -9.24
N GLN A 393 13.30 -19.03 -9.33
CA GLN A 393 12.58 -17.93 -8.67
C GLN A 393 11.45 -17.42 -9.56
N MET A 394 10.24 -17.45 -9.03
CA MET A 394 9.01 -17.15 -9.75
C MET A 394 8.10 -16.25 -8.92
N SER A 395 7.25 -15.47 -9.61
CA SER A 395 6.24 -14.65 -8.96
C SER A 395 4.86 -15.24 -9.16
N SER A 396 4.08 -15.38 -8.09
CA SER A 396 2.66 -15.73 -8.24
C SER A 396 1.78 -14.55 -8.63
N PHE A 397 2.33 -13.32 -8.64
CA PHE A 397 1.57 -12.07 -8.83
C PHE A 397 0.37 -11.92 -7.88
N ASN A 398 0.49 -12.49 -6.67
CA ASN A 398 -0.56 -12.61 -5.67
C ASN A 398 -1.81 -13.37 -6.15
N ASP A 399 -1.70 -14.12 -7.25
CA ASP A 399 -2.74 -15.01 -7.75
C ASP A 399 -2.56 -16.39 -7.14
N HIS A 400 -3.54 -16.77 -6.33
CA HIS A 400 -3.53 -18.00 -5.56
C HIS A 400 -3.52 -19.25 -6.44
N ARG A 401 -4.17 -19.24 -7.63
CA ARG A 401 -4.18 -20.39 -8.55
C ARG A 401 -2.82 -20.54 -9.23
N VAL A 402 -2.18 -19.43 -9.60
CA VAL A 402 -0.82 -19.42 -10.14
C VAL A 402 0.19 -19.93 -9.10
N LEU A 403 0.11 -19.44 -7.85
CA LEU A 403 0.98 -19.89 -6.76
C LEU A 403 0.93 -21.41 -6.60
N MET A 404 -0.26 -21.97 -6.40
CA MET A 404 -0.43 -23.41 -6.17
C MET A 404 0.01 -24.23 -7.39
N SER A 405 -0.27 -23.77 -8.61
CA SER A 405 0.13 -24.47 -9.84
C SER A 405 1.65 -24.52 -10.03
N LEU A 406 2.32 -23.38 -9.84
CA LEU A 406 3.78 -23.31 -9.91
C LEU A 406 4.44 -24.06 -8.76
N ALA A 407 3.83 -24.09 -7.58
CA ALA A 407 4.31 -24.90 -6.45
C ALA A 407 4.22 -26.40 -6.78
N VAL A 408 3.11 -26.86 -7.36
CA VAL A 408 2.97 -28.24 -7.83
C VAL A 408 4.01 -28.57 -8.91
N ALA A 409 4.24 -27.67 -9.88
CA ALA A 409 5.29 -27.84 -10.89
C ALA A 409 6.70 -27.93 -10.24
N ALA A 410 7.00 -27.00 -9.34
CA ALA A 410 8.27 -26.91 -8.61
C ALA A 410 8.54 -28.12 -7.74
N SER A 411 7.50 -28.76 -7.22
CA SER A 411 7.67 -29.97 -6.40
C SER A 411 8.34 -31.12 -7.16
N LYS A 412 8.27 -31.13 -8.50
CA LYS A 412 8.92 -32.13 -9.38
C LYS A 412 10.19 -31.59 -10.06
N ALA A 413 10.61 -30.36 -9.75
CA ALA A 413 11.82 -29.78 -10.29
C ALA A 413 13.08 -30.32 -9.58
N ARG A 414 14.23 -30.31 -10.27
CA ARG A 414 15.53 -30.55 -9.63
C ARG A 414 15.97 -29.29 -8.89
N GLY A 415 16.13 -29.39 -7.57
CA GLY A 415 16.57 -28.27 -6.73
C GLY A 415 15.43 -27.63 -5.93
N THR A 416 15.60 -26.36 -5.60
CA THR A 416 14.65 -25.58 -4.78
C THR A 416 14.11 -24.43 -5.62
N SER A 417 12.80 -24.20 -5.56
CA SER A 417 12.14 -23.04 -6.17
C SER A 417 11.61 -22.10 -5.10
N GLY A 418 11.59 -20.81 -5.42
CA GLY A 418 10.99 -19.77 -4.58
C GLY A 418 9.83 -19.11 -5.31
N LEU A 419 8.72 -18.90 -4.59
CA LEU A 419 7.52 -18.25 -5.10
C LEU A 419 7.14 -17.04 -4.23
N THR A 420 6.96 -15.87 -4.85
CA THR A 420 6.47 -14.65 -4.16
C THR A 420 5.01 -14.79 -3.72
N TYR A 421 4.59 -13.97 -2.75
CA TYR A 421 3.27 -14.03 -2.11
C TYR A 421 2.99 -15.40 -1.49
N PRO A 422 3.82 -15.85 -0.54
CA PRO A 422 3.89 -17.23 -0.07
C PRO A 422 2.60 -17.73 0.57
N ARG A 423 1.68 -16.82 0.92
CA ARG A 423 0.41 -17.12 1.58
C ARG A 423 -0.81 -16.92 0.67
N ALA A 424 -0.63 -16.63 -0.62
CA ALA A 424 -1.76 -16.40 -1.53
C ALA A 424 -2.69 -17.62 -1.62
N TYR A 425 -2.17 -18.85 -1.46
CA TYR A 425 -2.97 -20.08 -1.41
C TYR A 425 -4.12 -19.99 -0.39
N ARG A 426 -3.96 -19.23 0.71
CA ARG A 426 -4.97 -19.08 1.77
C ARG A 426 -6.26 -18.43 1.32
N ILE A 427 -6.26 -17.79 0.16
CA ILE A 427 -7.46 -17.17 -0.42
C ILE A 427 -8.49 -18.24 -0.80
N SER A 428 -8.05 -19.39 -1.34
CA SER A 428 -8.93 -20.42 -1.89
C SER A 428 -8.74 -21.80 -1.27
N TYR A 429 -7.53 -22.13 -0.80
CA TYR A 429 -7.24 -23.41 -0.16
C TYR A 429 -6.36 -23.18 1.09
N PRO A 430 -6.93 -22.71 2.22
CA PRO A 430 -6.21 -22.37 3.45
C PRO A 430 -5.25 -23.42 3.98
N THR A 431 -5.58 -24.70 3.82
CA THR A 431 -4.79 -25.85 4.28
C THR A 431 -3.89 -26.42 3.18
N PHE A 432 -3.71 -25.73 2.05
CA PHE A 432 -2.95 -26.24 0.89
C PHE A 432 -1.57 -26.78 1.25
N LEU A 433 -0.75 -26.05 2.03
CA LEU A 433 0.59 -26.52 2.40
C LEU A 433 0.53 -27.77 3.29
N GLU A 434 -0.35 -27.77 4.28
CA GLU A 434 -0.54 -28.91 5.19
C GLU A 434 -0.99 -30.13 4.39
N ALA A 435 -1.95 -29.96 3.48
CA ALA A 435 -2.46 -31.01 2.60
C ALA A 435 -1.34 -31.54 1.68
N MET A 436 -0.64 -30.68 0.95
CA MET A 436 0.44 -31.08 0.05
C MET A 436 1.60 -31.77 0.80
N ASN A 437 1.99 -31.25 1.96
CA ASN A 437 3.06 -31.85 2.76
C ASN A 437 2.63 -33.19 3.39
N SER A 438 1.36 -33.36 3.73
CA SER A 438 0.84 -34.62 4.30
C SER A 438 0.97 -35.83 3.37
N VAL A 439 1.05 -35.59 2.06
CA VAL A 439 1.25 -36.64 1.04
C VAL A 439 2.69 -36.72 0.53
N GLY A 440 3.63 -36.00 1.16
CA GLY A 440 5.07 -36.12 0.88
C GLY A 440 5.67 -35.03 -0.01
N LEU A 441 4.99 -33.90 -0.22
CA LEU A 441 5.65 -32.72 -0.79
C LEU A 441 6.42 -31.94 0.29
N ASP A 442 7.43 -31.17 -0.14
CA ASP A 442 8.26 -30.36 0.75
C ASP A 442 8.08 -28.88 0.38
N MET A 443 7.13 -28.25 1.08
CA MET A 443 6.77 -26.86 0.88
C MET A 443 6.71 -26.12 2.21
N GLU A 444 7.36 -24.96 2.30
CA GLU A 444 7.28 -24.12 3.50
C GLU A 444 7.31 -22.64 3.17
N VAL A 445 6.80 -21.82 4.09
CA VAL A 445 6.98 -20.37 4.03
C VAL A 445 8.25 -20.03 4.80
N GLY A 446 9.31 -19.64 4.11
CA GLY A 446 10.64 -19.43 4.70
C GLY A 446 11.52 -18.50 3.87
N ASP A 447 12.80 -18.40 4.26
CA ASP A 447 13.82 -17.65 3.53
C ASP A 447 14.58 -18.58 2.59
N ALA A 448 14.41 -18.42 1.28
CA ALA A 448 14.97 -19.33 0.28
C ALA A 448 16.52 -19.39 0.33
N LEU A 449 17.16 -18.27 0.71
CA LEU A 449 18.62 -18.15 0.79
C LEU A 449 19.20 -18.99 1.95
N ALA A 450 18.54 -19.03 3.10
CA ALA A 450 18.95 -19.83 4.26
C ALA A 450 18.74 -21.34 4.03
N ALA A 451 17.69 -21.70 3.28
CA ALA A 451 17.38 -23.09 2.93
C ALA A 451 18.35 -23.70 1.89
N GLN A 452 18.98 -22.85 1.07
CA GLN A 452 19.96 -23.26 0.07
C GLN A 452 21.34 -23.48 0.69
N VAL A 453 21.80 -22.56 1.55
CA VAL A 453 23.05 -22.68 2.33
C VAL A 453 23.03 -23.90 3.27
N ALA A 454 21.92 -24.13 3.98
CA ALA A 454 21.78 -25.28 4.88
C ALA A 454 21.73 -26.64 4.16
N ARG A 455 21.56 -26.66 2.83
CA ARG A 455 21.56 -27.88 2.02
C ARG A 455 22.92 -28.11 1.37
N ASP A 456 23.61 -27.07 0.91
CA ASP A 456 24.99 -27.19 0.42
C ASP A 456 25.89 -27.75 1.52
N ASP A 457 25.75 -27.25 2.77
CA ASP A 457 26.45 -27.79 3.95
C ASP A 457 26.10 -29.27 4.25
N ARG A 458 24.90 -29.73 3.90
CA ARG A 458 24.46 -31.12 4.12
C ARG A 458 24.83 -32.06 2.98
N ILE A 459 24.87 -31.56 1.74
CA ILE A 459 25.33 -32.30 0.56
C ILE A 459 26.84 -32.47 0.65
N ASP A 460 27.59 -31.41 0.99
CA ASP A 460 29.03 -31.47 1.24
C ASP A 460 29.36 -32.43 2.40
N ALA A 461 28.55 -32.44 3.46
CA ALA A 461 28.71 -33.38 4.57
C ALA A 461 28.36 -34.83 4.21
N ALA A 462 27.41 -35.06 3.29
CA ALA A 462 27.01 -36.39 2.84
C ALA A 462 27.98 -36.97 1.78
N GLU A 463 28.49 -36.14 0.87
CA GLU A 463 29.54 -36.50 -0.09
C GLU A 463 30.88 -36.78 0.62
N ALA A 464 31.24 -35.95 1.62
CA ALA A 464 32.40 -36.21 2.47
C ALA A 464 32.25 -37.45 3.37
N ALA A 465 31.02 -37.90 3.66
CA ALA A 465 30.76 -39.14 4.38
C ALA A 465 30.81 -40.38 3.46
N ALA A 466 30.41 -40.24 2.19
CA ALA A 466 30.48 -41.30 1.19
C ALA A 466 31.91 -41.60 0.72
N GLU A 467 32.76 -40.57 0.58
CA GLU A 467 34.19 -40.73 0.25
C GLU A 467 35.03 -41.35 1.38
N ARG A 468 34.52 -41.35 2.63
CA ARG A 468 35.21 -41.97 3.78
C ARG A 468 34.92 -43.46 3.96
N THR A 469 34.01 -44.04 3.18
CA THR A 469 33.65 -45.47 3.25
C THR A 469 34.30 -46.35 2.20
N ASP A 470 35.08 -45.79 1.27
CA ASP A 470 35.78 -46.58 0.24
C ASP A 470 37.28 -46.28 0.28
N LEU A 471 38.01 -46.97 1.16
CA LEU A 471 39.44 -47.28 1.04
C LEU A 471 39.83 -48.24 2.17
N GLY A 472 39.52 -49.52 1.95
CA GLY A 472 40.02 -50.62 2.77
C GLY A 472 41.38 -51.12 2.30
N THR A 473 42.27 -51.30 3.28
CA THR A 473 43.39 -52.26 3.35
C THR A 473 44.70 -51.95 2.59
N THR A 474 45.78 -51.70 3.35
CA THR A 474 46.97 -52.59 3.41
C THR A 474 47.84 -52.25 4.62
N GLU A 475 48.41 -53.30 5.21
CA GLU A 475 49.23 -53.34 6.43
C GLU A 475 50.62 -52.69 6.25
N THR A 476 51.20 -52.13 7.33
CA THR A 476 52.46 -52.57 8.02
C THR A 476 53.27 -51.44 8.70
N THR A 477 53.61 -51.68 9.98
CA THR A 477 54.82 -51.29 10.76
C THR A 477 55.19 -49.81 11.08
N ALA A 478 55.02 -49.47 12.38
CA ALA A 478 55.82 -48.66 13.36
C ALA A 478 57.17 -47.97 12.96
N PRO A 479 57.75 -47.07 13.82
CA PRO A 479 57.19 -46.12 14.80
C PRO A 479 57.89 -44.71 14.83
N ASP A 480 57.34 -43.80 15.67
CA ASP A 480 58.02 -42.78 16.50
C ASP A 480 58.81 -41.61 15.84
N THR A 481 58.38 -40.35 16.08
CA THR A 481 59.12 -39.32 16.85
C THR A 481 58.51 -37.91 16.79
N ARG A 482 58.31 -37.33 17.99
CA ARG A 482 58.60 -35.94 18.45
C ARG A 482 57.86 -34.75 17.81
N ASP A 483 57.02 -34.09 18.61
CA ASP A 483 57.26 -32.77 19.27
C ASP A 483 57.08 -31.59 18.28
N GLN A 484 56.39 -30.48 18.57
CA GLN A 484 55.87 -29.89 19.80
C GLN A 484 55.01 -28.66 19.43
N HIS A 485 54.14 -28.27 20.38
CA HIS A 485 53.59 -26.93 20.62
C HIS A 485 52.50 -26.39 19.66
N GLU A 486 51.46 -25.71 20.10
CA GLU A 486 50.93 -25.33 21.42
C GLU A 486 49.46 -24.87 21.23
N GLN A 487 48.69 -25.05 22.29
CA GLN A 487 47.27 -24.78 22.55
C GLN A 487 46.94 -23.27 22.65
N PRO A 488 45.66 -22.78 22.73
CA PRO A 488 44.55 -23.35 23.56
C PRO A 488 43.12 -23.32 22.94
N GLN A 489 42.27 -24.34 23.14
CA GLN A 489 41.31 -24.54 24.27
C GLN A 489 40.54 -23.25 24.67
N ALA A 490 39.27 -23.07 24.25
CA ALA A 490 38.03 -23.74 24.70
C ALA A 490 37.49 -23.20 26.03
N VAL A 491 36.26 -22.66 26.02
CA VAL A 491 35.34 -22.76 27.17
C VAL A 491 33.92 -23.04 26.67
N ALA A 492 33.29 -23.97 27.37
CA ALA A 492 32.13 -24.76 27.01
C ALA A 492 30.77 -24.10 27.33
N VAL A 493 29.76 -24.62 26.64
CA VAL A 493 28.32 -24.53 26.91
C VAL A 493 27.93 -25.37 28.14
N PRO A 494 26.93 -24.92 28.93
CA PRO A 494 25.74 -25.75 29.18
C PRO A 494 24.46 -24.87 29.23
N ALA A 495 23.21 -25.32 29.28
CA ALA A 495 22.45 -26.49 28.83
C ALA A 495 20.96 -26.05 28.97
N ALA A 496 20.06 -26.69 28.22
CA ALA A 496 18.66 -26.29 28.02
C ALA A 496 17.74 -26.32 29.26
N GLY A 497 16.69 -25.49 29.25
CA GLY A 497 15.56 -25.53 30.18
C GLY A 497 14.36 -24.61 29.83
N THR A 498 13.36 -25.18 29.15
CA THR A 498 11.89 -25.00 29.26
C THR A 498 11.15 -23.64 29.13
N ALA A 499 10.02 -23.73 28.39
CA ALA A 499 8.78 -22.95 28.40
C ALA A 499 8.73 -21.60 27.62
N GLY A 500 8.17 -21.66 26.41
CA GLY A 500 7.98 -20.51 25.51
C GLY A 500 6.76 -19.66 25.86
N THR A 501 7.02 -18.44 26.32
CA THR A 501 6.10 -17.30 26.32
C THR A 501 6.34 -16.44 25.08
N ALA A 502 5.27 -15.78 24.61
CA ALA A 502 5.20 -14.92 23.43
C ALA A 502 6.44 -14.03 23.20
N GLY A 503 6.94 -14.02 21.96
CA GLY A 503 8.13 -13.27 21.55
C GLY A 503 7.92 -11.77 21.63
N THR A 504 8.54 -11.16 22.64
CA THR A 504 8.91 -9.74 22.68
C THR A 504 9.95 -9.45 21.61
N ALA A 505 9.76 -8.37 20.86
CA ALA A 505 10.72 -7.86 19.89
C ALA A 505 12.11 -7.72 20.52
N THR A 506 13.11 -8.33 19.91
CA THR A 506 14.53 -8.17 20.27
C THR A 506 14.94 -6.72 20.01
N THR A 507 15.29 -6.00 21.07
CA THR A 507 15.95 -4.69 21.05
C THR A 507 17.28 -4.81 20.30
N THR A 508 17.33 -4.38 19.04
CA THR A 508 18.58 -4.06 18.36
C THR A 508 19.29 -2.97 19.16
N ALA A 509 20.55 -3.21 19.56
CA ALA A 509 21.38 -2.20 20.19
C ALA A 509 21.44 -0.94 19.31
N LEU A 510 21.21 0.23 19.91
CA LEU A 510 21.28 1.52 19.21
C LEU A 510 22.70 1.72 18.62
N PRO A 511 22.84 2.30 17.43
CA PRO A 511 24.15 2.58 16.85
C PRO A 511 24.94 3.53 17.77
N GLU A 512 26.24 3.29 17.93
CA GLU A 512 27.14 4.27 18.60
C GLU A 512 27.24 5.52 17.73
N LEU A 513 26.51 6.58 18.12
CA LEU A 513 26.61 7.90 17.50
C LEU A 513 27.67 8.71 18.24
N ALA A 514 28.85 8.84 17.63
CA ALA A 514 30.00 9.48 18.26
C ALA A 514 29.68 10.91 18.73
N GLY A 515 29.69 11.13 20.05
CA GLY A 515 29.53 12.46 20.66
C GLY A 515 28.11 13.03 20.64
N VAL A 516 27.10 12.25 20.26
CA VAL A 516 25.69 12.67 20.25
C VAL A 516 24.89 11.78 21.19
N ASP A 517 24.27 12.42 22.19
CA ASP A 517 23.29 11.74 23.03
C ASP A 517 22.13 11.25 22.13
N ALA A 518 21.73 10.00 22.29
CA ALA A 518 20.66 9.36 21.52
C ALA A 518 19.43 9.07 22.37
N ASP A 519 19.37 9.56 23.62
CA ASP A 519 18.21 9.38 24.50
C ASP A 519 16.94 9.93 23.83
N PRO A 520 15.90 9.10 23.67
CA PRO A 520 14.68 9.50 22.98
C PRO A 520 13.80 10.49 23.75
N LEU A 521 13.99 10.63 25.05
CA LEU A 521 13.21 11.52 25.92
C LEU A 521 13.85 12.90 26.13
N VAL A 522 15.07 13.11 25.60
CA VAL A 522 15.80 14.37 25.82
C VAL A 522 15.05 15.61 25.33
N LEU A 523 14.11 15.48 24.39
CA LEU A 523 13.52 16.59 23.65
C LEU A 523 12.89 17.64 24.59
N SER A 524 11.97 17.24 25.45
CA SER A 524 11.35 18.15 26.43
C SER A 524 12.25 18.44 27.62
N GLU A 525 13.06 17.49 28.05
CA GLU A 525 13.96 17.63 29.20
C GLU A 525 15.05 18.69 28.95
N LYS A 526 15.59 18.74 27.72
CA LYS A 526 16.58 19.73 27.31
C LYS A 526 16.05 21.15 27.41
N VAL A 527 14.81 21.38 26.96
CA VAL A 527 14.18 22.70 27.03
C VAL A 527 13.98 23.13 28.48
N ARG A 528 13.48 22.24 29.33
CA ARG A 528 13.32 22.52 30.78
C ARG A 528 14.66 22.76 31.48
N ALA A 529 15.71 22.03 31.12
CA ALA A 529 17.04 22.27 31.66
C ALA A 529 17.55 23.68 31.28
N LEU A 530 17.38 24.08 30.02
CA LEU A 530 17.78 25.40 29.52
C LEU A 530 16.98 26.54 30.13
N SER A 531 15.67 26.35 30.39
CA SER A 531 14.87 27.37 31.07
C SER A 531 15.37 27.69 32.49
N VAL A 532 16.15 26.79 33.09
CA VAL A 532 16.78 26.97 34.42
C VAL A 532 18.22 27.47 34.28
N SER A 533 19.01 26.88 33.38
CA SER A 533 20.44 27.20 33.26
C SER A 533 20.74 28.47 32.45
N ASP A 534 19.87 28.80 31.49
CA ASP A 534 19.97 29.96 30.59
C ASP A 534 18.58 30.57 30.33
N PRO A 535 17.90 31.10 31.36
CA PRO A 535 16.50 31.53 31.28
C PRO A 535 16.26 32.66 30.27
N ASP A 536 17.27 33.52 30.05
CA ASP A 536 17.20 34.68 29.15
C ASP A 536 17.73 34.34 27.74
N GLY A 537 18.26 33.13 27.54
CA GLY A 537 18.69 32.63 26.24
C GLY A 537 17.53 32.55 25.25
N LEU A 538 17.82 32.82 23.98
CA LEU A 538 16.80 32.82 22.92
C LEU A 538 16.38 31.39 22.57
N ALA A 539 15.08 31.11 22.62
CA ALA A 539 14.51 29.82 22.25
C ALA A 539 13.82 29.87 20.89
N VAL A 540 12.97 30.89 20.65
CA VAL A 540 12.21 31.06 19.42
C VAL A 540 12.32 32.52 18.95
N ILE A 541 12.53 32.70 17.65
CA ILE A 541 12.60 33.98 16.96
C ILE A 541 11.59 33.94 15.81
N GLU A 542 10.45 34.63 15.94
CA GLU A 542 9.42 34.70 14.90
C GLU A 542 9.70 35.87 13.95
N VAL A 543 9.92 35.59 12.66
CA VAL A 543 10.24 36.58 11.60
C VAL A 543 9.05 36.80 10.65
N GLY A 544 9.12 37.86 9.83
CA GLY A 544 8.09 38.22 8.84
C GLY A 544 7.12 39.30 9.27
N GLY A 545 7.27 39.81 10.50
CA GLY A 545 6.66 41.06 10.95
C GLY A 545 7.55 42.28 10.65
N ALA A 546 7.18 43.45 11.21
CA ALA A 546 7.99 44.66 11.10
C ALA A 546 9.39 44.51 11.74
N ALA A 547 9.50 43.66 12.76
CA ALA A 547 10.76 43.23 13.36
C ALA A 547 10.59 41.79 13.93
N PRO A 548 11.68 41.03 14.08
CA PRO A 548 11.63 39.72 14.73
C PRO A 548 11.12 39.79 16.18
N VAL A 549 10.30 38.82 16.58
CA VAL A 549 9.79 38.68 17.95
C VAL A 549 10.54 37.53 18.63
N ASN A 550 11.19 37.84 19.75
CA ASN A 550 11.99 36.89 20.50
C ASN A 550 11.18 36.27 21.65
N THR A 551 11.44 35.01 21.94
CA THR A 551 10.93 34.28 23.11
C THR A 551 12.09 33.53 23.76
N THR A 552 12.27 33.70 25.06
CA THR A 552 13.37 33.07 25.80
C THR A 552 13.06 31.61 26.17
N TRP A 553 14.07 30.85 26.60
CA TRP A 553 13.87 29.49 27.10
C TRP A 553 12.92 29.44 28.29
N LYS A 554 13.00 30.42 29.19
CA LYS A 554 12.07 30.53 30.31
C LYS A 554 10.64 30.80 29.85
N GLU A 555 10.44 31.75 28.94
CA GLU A 555 9.11 32.08 28.43
C GLU A 555 8.47 30.90 27.69
N LEU A 556 9.26 30.18 26.88
CA LEU A 556 8.79 28.99 26.17
C LEU A 556 8.36 27.88 27.15
N GLN A 557 9.17 27.60 28.18
CA GLN A 557 8.86 26.56 29.15
C GLN A 557 7.65 26.94 30.03
N ASP A 558 7.57 28.19 30.49
CA ASP A 558 6.44 28.66 31.30
C ASP A 558 5.12 28.59 30.52
N GLU A 559 5.13 28.92 29.22
CA GLU A 559 3.94 28.76 28.35
C GLU A 559 3.60 27.29 28.11
N ALA A 560 4.60 26.44 27.84
CA ALA A 560 4.38 25.01 27.64
C ALA A 560 3.82 24.32 28.89
N ASP A 561 4.26 24.70 30.10
CA ASP A 561 3.73 24.17 31.35
C ASP A 561 2.25 24.55 31.56
N LYS A 562 1.87 25.78 31.18
CA LYS A 562 0.46 26.19 31.15
C LYS A 562 -0.34 25.40 30.13
N VAL A 563 0.22 25.12 28.95
CA VAL A 563 -0.44 24.28 27.95
C VAL A 563 -0.63 22.85 28.48
N SER A 564 0.38 22.24 29.08
CA SER A 564 0.28 20.91 29.69
C SER A 564 -0.84 20.86 30.72
N ALA A 565 -0.87 21.82 31.64
CA ALA A 565 -1.92 21.92 32.67
C ALA A 565 -3.31 22.15 32.05
N LEU A 566 -3.41 22.96 30.98
CA LEU A 566 -4.66 23.16 30.23
C LEU A 566 -5.14 21.86 29.60
N LEU A 567 -4.25 21.10 28.95
CA LEU A 567 -4.60 19.83 28.31
C LEU A 567 -5.10 18.81 29.35
N LEU A 568 -4.46 18.73 30.51
CA LEU A 568 -4.88 17.86 31.61
C LEU A 568 -6.24 18.26 32.19
N GLU A 569 -6.50 19.57 32.38
CA GLU A 569 -7.81 20.12 32.76
C GLU A 569 -8.89 19.74 31.74
N LEU A 570 -8.55 19.83 30.46
CA LEU A 570 -9.40 19.46 29.33
C LEU A 570 -9.61 17.95 29.16
N GLY A 571 -9.05 17.14 30.06
CA GLY A 571 -9.25 15.70 30.07
C GLY A 571 -8.38 14.94 29.08
N VAL A 572 -7.40 15.58 28.43
CA VAL A 572 -6.43 14.89 27.57
C VAL A 572 -5.60 13.93 28.41
N ARG A 573 -5.34 12.74 27.86
CA ARG A 573 -4.54 11.69 28.48
C ARG A 573 -3.37 11.28 27.58
N THR A 574 -2.41 10.58 28.17
CA THR A 574 -1.28 9.97 27.45
C THR A 574 -1.79 9.12 26.28
N GLY A 575 -1.19 9.29 25.10
CA GLY A 575 -1.60 8.62 23.86
C GLY A 575 -2.78 9.25 23.12
N GLU A 576 -3.47 10.25 23.69
CA GLU A 576 -4.55 10.96 22.98
C GLU A 576 -4.01 12.09 22.09
N SER A 577 -4.66 12.29 20.94
CA SER A 577 -4.28 13.31 19.96
C SER A 577 -4.66 14.73 20.39
N VAL A 578 -3.69 15.64 20.26
CA VAL A 578 -3.88 17.09 20.34
C VAL A 578 -3.74 17.67 18.93
N ALA A 579 -4.86 18.10 18.34
CA ALA A 579 -4.87 18.60 16.97
C ALA A 579 -4.45 20.07 16.91
N MET A 580 -3.62 20.43 15.93
CA MET A 580 -3.19 21.83 15.72
C MET A 580 -3.18 22.20 14.23
N GLN A 581 -4.12 23.04 13.80
CA GLN A 581 -4.15 23.62 12.46
C GLN A 581 -3.56 25.04 12.49
N LEU A 582 -2.28 25.14 12.83
CA LEU A 582 -1.59 26.40 13.11
C LEU A 582 -0.47 26.68 12.10
N PRO A 583 -0.26 27.95 11.69
CA PRO A 583 0.95 28.36 10.97
C PRO A 583 2.22 28.18 11.81
N ASN A 584 3.39 28.51 11.26
CA ASN A 584 4.65 28.53 11.99
C ASN A 584 4.71 29.71 12.97
N TRP A 585 3.95 29.61 14.05
CA TRP A 585 3.90 30.57 15.15
C TRP A 585 4.59 30.00 16.38
N ARG A 586 5.07 30.87 17.26
CA ARG A 586 5.71 30.43 18.52
C ARG A 586 4.80 29.55 19.37
N GLU A 587 3.48 29.78 19.32
CA GLU A 587 2.52 28.98 20.08
C GLU A 587 2.43 27.54 19.54
N PHE A 588 2.74 27.30 18.26
CA PHE A 588 2.85 25.92 17.76
C PHE A 588 3.94 25.15 18.53
N VAL A 589 5.07 25.83 18.79
CA VAL A 589 6.23 25.27 19.48
C VAL A 589 5.87 24.99 20.96
N SER A 590 5.25 25.94 21.65
CA SER A 590 4.84 25.76 23.05
C SER A 590 3.72 24.73 23.21
N ILE A 591 2.75 24.66 22.28
CA ILE A 591 1.68 23.65 22.29
C ILE A 591 2.25 22.25 22.06
N THR A 592 3.17 22.11 21.11
CA THR A 592 3.84 20.81 20.88
C THR A 592 4.62 20.39 22.11
N LEU A 593 5.42 21.30 22.70
CA LEU A 593 6.18 21.03 23.92
C LEU A 593 5.25 20.67 25.09
N GLY A 594 4.13 21.35 25.26
CA GLY A 594 3.12 21.03 26.27
C GLY A 594 2.50 19.65 26.09
N ALA A 595 2.14 19.28 24.85
CA ALA A 595 1.57 17.96 24.55
C ALA A 595 2.55 16.81 24.83
N ILE A 596 3.79 16.91 24.33
CA ILE A 596 4.76 15.81 24.45
C ILE A 596 5.26 15.62 25.89
N GLN A 597 5.25 16.67 26.73
CA GLN A 597 5.65 16.57 28.14
C GLN A 597 4.71 15.70 28.99
N ILE A 598 3.45 15.57 28.59
CA ILE A 598 2.44 14.73 29.26
C ILE A 598 2.12 13.45 28.47
N GLY A 599 2.98 13.12 27.49
CA GLY A 599 2.82 11.95 26.61
C GLY A 599 1.57 11.99 25.72
N ALA A 600 1.01 13.17 25.45
CA ALA A 600 -0.04 13.33 24.46
C ALA A 600 0.56 13.37 23.04
N VAL A 601 -0.24 13.00 22.05
CA VAL A 601 0.20 12.87 20.66
C VAL A 601 0.03 14.20 19.93
N ALA A 602 1.14 14.85 19.57
CA ALA A 602 1.09 16.04 18.72
C ALA A 602 0.55 15.65 17.34
N THR A 603 -0.60 16.24 16.97
CA THR A 603 -1.30 15.94 15.70
C THR A 603 -1.46 17.19 14.84
N PRO A 604 -0.40 17.65 14.17
CA PRO A 604 -0.48 18.78 13.26
C PRO A 604 -1.39 18.57 12.05
N ILE A 605 -2.07 19.64 11.66
CA ILE A 605 -2.90 19.74 10.45
C ILE A 605 -2.36 20.88 9.60
N MET A 606 -2.19 20.64 8.30
CA MET A 606 -1.69 21.65 7.38
C MET A 606 -2.60 22.90 7.41
N PRO A 607 -2.06 24.12 7.58
CA PRO A 607 -2.86 25.35 7.66
C PRO A 607 -3.71 25.62 6.41
N VAL A 608 -3.28 25.08 5.27
CA VAL A 608 -3.97 25.25 3.99
C VAL A 608 -5.12 24.25 3.79
N PHE A 609 -5.24 23.21 4.61
CA PHE A 609 -6.30 22.22 4.46
C PHE A 609 -7.69 22.85 4.66
N GLY A 610 -8.64 22.41 3.83
CA GLY A 610 -10.02 22.86 3.91
C GLY A 610 -10.85 21.95 4.81
N PRO A 611 -12.17 22.21 4.93
CA PRO A 611 -13.06 21.41 5.77
C PRO A 611 -12.99 19.90 5.49
N ARG A 612 -12.83 19.49 4.23
CA ARG A 612 -12.73 18.08 3.84
C ARG A 612 -11.54 17.36 4.46
N GLU A 613 -10.32 17.88 4.27
CA GLU A 613 -9.12 17.24 4.82
C GLU A 613 -9.06 17.35 6.34
N THR A 614 -9.52 18.47 6.90
CA THR A 614 -9.59 18.68 8.36
C THR A 614 -10.57 17.72 9.01
N THR A 615 -11.76 17.50 8.43
CA THR A 615 -12.76 16.50 8.89
C THR A 615 -12.15 15.11 9.00
N MET A 616 -11.46 14.68 7.95
CA MET A 616 -10.86 13.35 7.91
C MET A 616 -9.73 13.18 8.93
N THR A 617 -8.93 14.23 9.13
CA THR A 617 -7.86 14.25 10.12
C THR A 617 -8.44 14.14 11.54
N LEU A 618 -9.40 15.01 11.90
CA LEU A 618 -10.02 15.04 13.22
C LEU A 618 -10.82 13.78 13.54
N ALA A 619 -11.56 13.23 12.58
CA ALA A 619 -12.33 12.01 12.76
C ALA A 619 -11.42 10.79 13.05
N ARG A 620 -10.27 10.71 12.38
CA ARG A 620 -9.34 9.57 12.53
C ARG A 620 -8.43 9.71 13.74
N SER A 621 -7.88 10.89 13.99
CA SER A 621 -7.05 11.13 15.16
C SER A 621 -7.83 11.04 16.47
N ARG A 622 -9.17 11.20 16.41
CA ARG A 622 -10.05 11.26 17.59
C ARG A 622 -9.61 12.36 18.55
N ALA A 623 -9.02 13.45 18.02
CA ALA A 623 -8.57 14.56 18.82
C ALA A 623 -9.74 15.22 19.56
N ARG A 624 -9.60 15.36 20.87
CA ARG A 624 -10.56 16.04 21.75
C ARG A 624 -10.39 17.56 21.73
N VAL A 625 -9.15 18.01 21.59
CA VAL A 625 -8.78 19.42 21.59
C VAL A 625 -8.21 19.78 20.23
N VAL A 626 -8.64 20.92 19.68
CA VAL A 626 -8.10 21.49 18.45
C VAL A 626 -7.67 22.95 18.65
N PHE A 627 -6.44 23.26 18.24
CA PHE A 627 -5.88 24.62 18.21
C PHE A 627 -5.85 25.17 16.79
N LEU A 628 -6.28 26.41 16.60
CA LEU A 628 -6.36 27.05 15.27
C LEU A 628 -6.36 28.57 15.37
N PRO A 629 -5.98 29.32 14.32
CA PRO A 629 -5.98 30.78 14.37
C PRO A 629 -7.37 31.35 14.05
N ASN A 630 -7.68 32.55 14.56
CA ASN A 630 -8.88 33.29 14.17
C ASN A 630 -8.84 33.73 12.69
N VAL A 631 -7.66 34.14 12.21
CA VAL A 631 -7.40 34.56 10.82
C VAL A 631 -6.00 34.13 10.39
N PHE A 632 -5.87 33.60 9.18
CA PHE A 632 -4.57 33.36 8.54
C PHE A 632 -4.69 33.42 7.02
N ARG A 633 -3.84 34.19 6.33
CA ARG A 633 -3.87 34.37 4.85
C ARG A 633 -5.28 34.66 4.31
N LYS A 634 -6.00 35.60 4.94
CA LYS A 634 -7.39 35.97 4.61
C LYS A 634 -8.46 34.88 4.82
N ARG A 635 -8.06 33.71 5.32
CA ARG A 635 -8.98 32.64 5.76
C ARG A 635 -9.34 32.80 7.22
N ARG A 636 -10.45 32.19 7.62
CA ARG A 636 -10.93 32.17 9.01
C ARG A 636 -11.10 30.72 9.47
N PRO A 637 -10.01 30.00 9.82
CA PRO A 637 -10.09 28.58 10.18
C PRO A 637 -11.09 28.27 11.29
N ALA A 638 -11.28 29.19 12.24
CA ALA A 638 -12.29 29.02 13.30
C ALA A 638 -13.71 28.92 12.75
N LEU A 639 -14.03 29.70 11.72
CA LEU A 639 -15.32 29.63 11.03
C LEU A 639 -15.41 28.40 10.13
N GLU A 640 -14.35 28.09 9.39
CA GLU A 640 -14.28 26.93 8.50
C GLU A 640 -14.40 25.61 9.28
N LEU A 641 -14.04 25.59 10.57
CA LEU A 641 -14.27 24.44 11.46
C LEU A 641 -15.78 24.18 11.70
N LEU A 642 -16.66 25.16 11.53
CA LEU A 642 -18.10 24.89 11.54
C LEU A 642 -18.51 24.10 10.30
N ASP A 643 -17.89 24.36 9.15
CA ASP A 643 -18.16 23.61 7.91
C ASP A 643 -17.57 22.19 7.97
N VAL A 644 -16.59 21.95 8.85
CA VAL A 644 -16.12 20.60 9.21
C VAL A 644 -17.23 19.79 9.89
N ILE A 645 -18.15 20.42 10.64
CA ILE A 645 -19.31 19.73 11.23
C ILE A 645 -20.23 19.25 10.11
N ASP A 646 -20.54 20.13 9.16
CA ASP A 646 -21.42 19.81 8.02
C ASP A 646 -20.79 18.72 7.14
N GLU A 647 -19.49 18.82 6.87
CA GLU A 647 -18.74 17.82 6.12
C GLU A 647 -18.68 16.49 6.86
N ALA A 648 -18.48 16.49 8.19
CA ALA A 648 -18.53 15.28 9.00
C ALA A 648 -19.91 14.62 8.96
N GLN A 649 -20.98 15.41 9.04
CA GLN A 649 -22.35 14.90 8.88
C GLN A 649 -22.60 14.33 7.49
N ALA A 650 -22.16 15.04 6.44
CA ALA A 650 -22.27 14.60 5.05
C ALA A 650 -21.52 13.28 4.81
N GLN A 651 -20.33 13.14 5.38
CA GLN A 651 -19.50 11.93 5.32
C GLN A 651 -19.88 10.87 6.37
N LYS A 652 -20.86 11.14 7.24
CA LYS A 652 -21.26 10.29 8.39
C LYS A 652 -20.10 9.93 9.32
N ARG A 653 -19.13 10.82 9.48
CA ARG A 653 -17.99 10.67 10.38
C ARG A 653 -18.31 11.26 11.76
N ARG A 654 -17.85 10.56 12.80
CA ARG A 654 -17.92 11.08 14.18
C ARG A 654 -16.69 11.91 14.49
N LEU A 655 -16.90 13.12 14.98
CA LEU A 655 -15.85 13.95 15.57
C LEU A 655 -15.81 13.72 17.08
N SER A 656 -14.60 13.70 17.65
CA SER A 656 -14.38 13.60 19.11
C SER A 656 -14.03 14.94 19.75
N VAL A 657 -14.06 16.03 18.96
CA VAL A 657 -13.75 17.37 19.43
C VAL A 657 -14.75 17.78 20.50
N GLU A 658 -14.23 18.26 21.63
CA GLU A 658 -14.99 18.83 22.74
C GLU A 658 -14.53 20.27 23.02
N HIS A 659 -13.27 20.60 22.69
CA HIS A 659 -12.65 21.87 23.01
C HIS A 659 -11.98 22.49 21.78
N VAL A 660 -12.32 23.74 21.49
CA VAL A 660 -11.70 24.53 20.42
C VAL A 660 -10.98 25.72 21.02
N ILE A 661 -9.66 25.78 20.82
CA ILE A 661 -8.80 26.84 21.35
C ILE A 661 -8.32 27.72 20.20
N VAL A 662 -8.76 28.99 20.21
CA VAL A 662 -8.53 29.94 19.12
C VAL A 662 -7.38 30.88 19.46
N LEU A 663 -6.41 30.98 18.55
CA LEU A 663 -5.27 31.89 18.67
C LEU A 663 -5.52 33.20 17.92
N ARG A 664 -5.13 34.32 18.53
CA ARG A 664 -5.26 35.67 17.98
C ARG A 664 -4.14 35.97 16.96
N SER A 665 -4.50 36.51 15.81
CA SER A 665 -3.59 36.95 14.75
C SER A 665 -3.26 38.45 14.81
N GLU A 666 -4.00 39.22 15.60
CA GLU A 666 -4.00 40.68 15.68
C GLU A 666 -2.63 41.25 16.10
N ALA A 667 -1.89 40.52 16.94
CA ALA A 667 -0.55 40.92 17.39
C ALA A 667 0.53 40.85 16.29
N ARG A 668 0.22 40.25 15.12
CA ARG A 668 1.18 39.94 14.05
C ARG A 668 1.08 40.89 12.84
N GLY A 669 0.43 42.05 13.01
CA GLY A 669 0.50 43.15 12.04
C GLY A 669 -0.18 42.91 10.68
N GLN A 670 -1.15 41.99 10.58
CA GLN A 670 -1.98 41.89 9.38
C GLN A 670 -2.81 43.17 9.23
N ALA A 671 -2.39 44.05 8.33
CA ALA A 671 -2.87 45.44 8.17
C ALA A 671 -4.40 45.60 7.97
N ASP A 672 -5.11 44.50 7.67
CA ASP A 672 -6.55 44.49 7.41
C ASP A 672 -7.40 43.80 8.51
N SER A 673 -6.82 43.35 9.63
CA SER A 673 -7.57 42.66 10.70
C SER A 673 -7.96 43.65 11.82
N PRO A 674 -9.25 43.96 12.03
CA PRO A 674 -9.66 44.84 13.13
C PRO A 674 -9.25 44.23 14.48
N THR A 675 -8.58 45.01 15.31
CA THR A 675 -8.02 44.61 16.63
C THR A 675 -9.07 44.27 17.70
N ASN A 676 -10.31 43.97 17.31
CA ASN A 676 -11.44 43.81 18.23
C ASN A 676 -12.58 42.89 17.71
N GLN A 677 -12.34 42.04 16.70
CA GLN A 677 -13.36 41.06 16.29
C GLN A 677 -13.40 39.85 17.22
N ALA A 678 -14.62 39.44 17.60
CA ALA A 678 -14.88 38.15 18.24
C ALA A 678 -14.34 37.00 17.36
N PRO A 679 -13.93 35.86 17.94
CA PRO A 679 -13.26 34.79 17.20
C PRO A 679 -14.19 34.23 16.12
N LEU A 680 -15.48 34.32 16.38
CA LEU A 680 -16.59 33.94 15.52
C LEU A 680 -17.52 35.17 15.41
N PRO A 681 -18.01 35.49 14.20
CA PRO A 681 -18.95 36.59 13.99
C PRO A 681 -20.31 36.30 14.63
N ALA A 682 -21.07 37.36 14.95
CA ALA A 682 -22.33 37.24 15.70
C ALA A 682 -23.39 36.39 14.99
N ASP A 683 -23.37 36.36 13.66
CA ASP A 683 -24.23 35.52 12.81
C ASP A 683 -23.86 34.03 12.83
N ALA A 684 -22.67 33.66 13.33
CA ALA A 684 -22.28 32.28 13.57
C ALA A 684 -22.68 31.76 14.96
N ALA A 685 -23.21 32.62 15.85
CA ALA A 685 -23.49 32.27 17.25
C ALA A 685 -24.39 31.04 17.40
N ASP A 686 -25.42 30.90 16.55
CA ASP A 686 -26.32 29.75 16.57
C ASP A 686 -25.60 28.44 16.19
N ARG A 687 -24.72 28.48 15.17
CA ARG A 687 -23.92 27.31 14.76
C ARG A 687 -22.91 26.91 15.83
N VAL A 688 -22.32 27.90 16.51
CA VAL A 688 -21.40 27.68 17.62
C VAL A 688 -22.11 27.03 18.78
N ALA A 689 -23.28 27.55 19.16
CA ALA A 689 -24.12 26.95 20.20
C ALA A 689 -24.56 25.52 19.84
N ALA A 690 -24.89 25.28 18.56
CA ALA A 690 -25.27 23.96 18.06
C ALA A 690 -24.11 22.96 17.95
N SER A 691 -22.85 23.40 18.02
CA SER A 691 -21.69 22.50 17.96
C SER A 691 -21.48 21.69 19.23
N ASP A 692 -22.05 22.12 20.36
CA ASP A 692 -21.78 21.61 21.71
C ASP A 692 -20.28 21.64 22.12
N TRP A 693 -19.43 22.32 21.36
CA TRP A 693 -18.01 22.47 21.67
C TRP A 693 -17.75 23.66 22.59
N ASN A 694 -16.73 23.55 23.44
CA ASN A 694 -16.29 24.63 24.30
C ASN A 694 -15.20 25.47 23.61
N TRP A 695 -15.58 26.68 23.21
CA TRP A 695 -14.71 27.62 22.49
C TRP A 695 -14.04 28.59 23.46
N ARG A 696 -12.70 28.61 23.49
CA ARG A 696 -11.92 29.55 24.31
C ARG A 696 -10.81 30.20 23.47
N TYR A 697 -10.48 31.44 23.79
CA TYR A 697 -9.22 32.01 23.28
C TYR A 697 -8.03 31.42 24.04
N PHE A 698 -6.90 31.26 23.35
CA PHE A 698 -5.69 30.67 23.91
C PHE A 698 -5.18 31.44 25.14
N ASP A 699 -5.04 32.77 25.03
CA ASP A 699 -4.61 33.66 26.13
C ASP A 699 -5.47 33.48 27.39
N THR A 700 -6.79 33.54 27.21
CA THR A 700 -7.79 33.45 28.28
C THR A 700 -7.81 32.05 28.90
N ALA A 701 -7.66 31.01 28.08
CA ALA A 701 -7.57 29.63 28.55
C ALA A 701 -6.32 29.44 29.42
N LEU A 702 -5.15 29.92 28.99
CA LEU A 702 -3.92 29.80 29.77
C LEU A 702 -3.94 30.61 31.07
N GLU A 703 -4.59 31.79 31.10
CA GLU A 703 -4.75 32.59 32.33
C GLU A 703 -5.61 31.90 33.39
N SER A 704 -6.55 31.03 32.99
CA SER A 704 -7.45 30.34 33.91
C SER A 704 -6.83 29.13 34.61
N VAL A 705 -5.70 28.62 34.11
CA VAL A 705 -5.12 27.35 34.53
C VAL A 705 -4.08 27.57 35.63
N GLN A 706 -4.07 26.68 36.62
CA GLN A 706 -3.01 26.61 37.63
C GLN A 706 -2.00 25.53 37.25
N VAL A 707 -0.72 25.89 37.21
CA VAL A 707 0.36 24.96 36.84
C VAL A 707 0.77 24.14 38.06
N ASP A 708 0.69 22.81 37.92
CA ASP A 708 1.25 21.83 38.86
C ASP A 708 2.32 21.01 38.12
N VAL A 709 3.60 21.32 38.39
CA VAL A 709 4.73 20.67 37.72
C VAL A 709 4.86 19.21 38.14
N ASP A 710 4.49 18.84 39.37
CA ASP A 710 4.53 17.46 39.82
C ASP A 710 3.48 16.63 39.08
N GLN A 711 2.29 17.21 38.86
CA GLN A 711 1.25 16.59 38.04
C GLN A 711 1.71 16.39 36.59
N ILE A 712 2.32 17.40 35.97
CA ILE A 712 2.88 17.29 34.60
C ILE A 712 3.92 16.17 34.54
N THR A 713 4.86 16.17 35.47
CA THR A 713 5.95 15.19 35.53
C THR A 713 5.44 13.76 35.75
N SER A 714 4.34 13.59 36.51
CA SER A 714 3.73 12.27 36.71
C SER A 714 3.11 11.65 35.44
N HIS A 715 2.93 12.45 34.37
CA HIS A 715 2.44 12.01 33.06
C HIS A 715 3.55 11.98 32.00
N ALA A 716 4.83 12.06 32.38
CA ALA A 716 5.94 12.01 31.44
C ALA A 716 5.87 10.75 30.54
N PRO A 717 6.17 10.87 29.24
CA PRO A 717 6.08 9.76 28.30
C PRO A 717 7.20 8.72 28.52
N GLY A 718 6.93 7.48 28.12
CA GLY A 718 7.93 6.48 27.83
C GLY A 718 8.46 6.54 26.38
N PRO A 719 9.59 5.90 26.07
CA PRO A 719 10.16 5.89 24.71
C PRO A 719 9.23 5.31 23.63
N ASP A 720 8.35 4.38 24.01
CA ASP A 720 7.43 3.70 23.10
C ASP A 720 6.10 4.43 22.90
N ASP A 721 5.83 5.48 23.69
CA ASP A 721 4.62 6.27 23.52
C ASP A 721 4.66 7.06 22.22
N ILE A 722 3.52 7.14 21.55
CA ILE A 722 3.37 7.91 20.31
C ILE A 722 3.56 9.39 20.63
N CYS A 723 4.56 10.00 19.99
CA CYS A 723 4.87 11.42 20.12
C CYS A 723 4.11 12.24 19.06
N GLN A 724 3.96 11.65 17.86
CA GLN A 724 3.51 12.36 16.68
C GLN A 724 2.58 11.51 15.82
N LEU A 725 1.53 12.17 15.31
CA LEU A 725 0.64 11.66 14.28
C LEU A 725 0.54 12.69 13.13
N LEU A 726 1.10 12.37 11.97
CA LEU A 726 1.01 13.23 10.77
C LEU A 726 0.20 12.58 9.65
N PHE A 727 -0.67 13.35 9.02
CA PHE A 727 -1.45 12.87 7.88
C PHE A 727 -0.78 13.24 6.56
N THR A 728 -0.38 12.22 5.78
CA THR A 728 0.24 12.40 4.46
C THR A 728 -0.81 12.29 3.36
N SER A 729 -0.71 13.10 2.31
CA SER A 729 -1.58 12.93 1.13
C SER A 729 -1.27 11.61 0.43
N GLY A 730 -2.12 10.60 0.66
CA GLY A 730 -1.96 9.29 0.04
C GLY A 730 -2.19 9.36 -1.47
N THR A 731 -1.54 8.47 -2.23
CA THR A 731 -1.82 8.24 -3.66
C THR A 731 -3.25 7.70 -3.92
N THR A 732 -4.01 7.45 -2.85
CA THR A 732 -5.36 6.88 -2.81
C THR A 732 -6.46 7.91 -2.51
N GLY A 733 -6.13 9.21 -2.43
CA GLY A 733 -7.10 10.30 -2.17
C GLY A 733 -7.46 10.53 -0.71
N GLU A 734 -7.38 9.51 0.16
CA GLU A 734 -7.47 9.67 1.62
C GLU A 734 -6.09 9.80 2.28
N PRO A 735 -5.85 10.81 3.14
CA PRO A 735 -4.63 10.95 3.89
C PRO A 735 -4.38 9.78 4.85
N LYS A 736 -3.14 9.34 4.96
CA LYS A 736 -2.73 8.26 5.87
C LYS A 736 -2.08 8.87 7.11
N GLY A 737 -2.54 8.50 8.30
CA GLY A 737 -1.94 8.93 9.56
C GLY A 737 -0.69 8.12 9.87
N VAL A 738 0.50 8.72 9.79
CA VAL A 738 1.81 8.13 10.09
C VAL A 738 2.11 8.36 11.57
N GLN A 739 2.36 7.27 12.31
CA GLN A 739 2.59 7.31 13.76
C GLN A 739 4.07 7.15 14.09
N HIS A 740 4.61 8.06 14.89
CA HIS A 740 5.99 7.98 15.38
C HIS A 740 6.06 8.06 16.91
N PRO A 741 6.66 7.05 17.56
CA PRO A 741 6.97 7.10 18.99
C PRO A 741 8.20 7.96 19.26
N HIS A 742 8.35 8.38 20.53
CA HIS A 742 9.50 9.17 21.00
C HIS A 742 10.83 8.55 20.57
N ARG A 743 10.97 7.22 20.68
CA ARG A 743 12.18 6.48 20.27
C ARG A 743 12.62 6.74 18.83
N THR A 744 11.66 6.85 17.91
CA THR A 744 11.98 7.01 16.48
C THR A 744 12.41 8.44 16.14
N LEU A 745 11.73 9.45 16.70
CA LEU A 745 12.04 10.86 16.44
C LEU A 745 13.31 11.31 17.18
N GLY A 746 13.49 10.85 18.42
CA GLY A 746 14.69 11.11 19.21
C GLY A 746 15.95 10.52 18.56
N LEU A 747 15.86 9.30 18.01
CA LEU A 747 16.95 8.70 17.25
C LEU A 747 17.19 9.43 15.91
N ALA A 748 16.14 9.79 15.18
CA ALA A 748 16.27 10.49 13.89
C ALA A 748 16.95 11.85 14.04
N THR A 749 16.63 12.62 15.09
CA THR A 749 17.31 13.89 15.36
C THR A 749 18.78 13.69 15.75
N ALA A 750 19.10 12.68 16.57
CA ALA A 750 20.48 12.36 16.94
C ALA A 750 21.33 11.98 15.72
N MET A 751 20.80 11.14 14.82
CA MET A 751 21.48 10.74 13.59
C MET A 751 21.73 11.93 12.65
N HIS A 752 20.76 12.84 12.56
CA HIS A 752 20.91 14.06 11.76
C HIS A 752 22.02 14.96 12.32
N VAL A 753 22.03 15.20 13.63
CA VAL A 753 23.08 15.99 14.31
C VAL A 753 24.46 15.39 14.08
N ALA A 754 24.59 14.06 14.24
CA ALA A 754 25.85 13.37 14.03
C ALA A 754 26.38 13.53 12.60
N GLN A 755 25.50 13.49 11.60
CA GLN A 755 25.88 13.58 10.18
C GLN A 755 26.17 15.02 9.73
N SER A 756 25.38 15.99 10.20
CA SER A 756 25.50 17.39 9.77
C SER A 756 26.49 18.22 10.61
N GLY A 757 26.93 17.68 11.75
CA GLY A 757 27.84 18.38 12.67
C GLY A 757 27.21 19.64 13.28
N LEU A 758 25.89 19.65 13.45
CA LEU A 758 25.18 20.73 14.13
C LEU A 758 25.45 20.70 15.64
N THR A 759 25.43 21.87 16.26
CA THR A 759 25.66 22.03 17.71
C THR A 759 24.66 23.02 18.31
N SER A 760 24.67 23.18 19.64
CA SER A 760 23.86 24.19 20.32
C SER A 760 24.24 25.64 19.95
N ALA A 761 25.36 25.86 19.25
CA ALA A 761 25.77 27.17 18.74
C ALA A 761 25.07 27.55 17.42
N ASP A 762 24.47 26.58 16.72
CA ASP A 762 23.72 26.83 15.50
C ASP A 762 22.35 27.45 15.79
N ARG A 763 21.73 28.03 14.76
CA ARG A 763 20.36 28.55 14.79
C ARG A 763 19.55 27.92 13.66
N ILE A 764 18.45 27.26 14.01
CA ILE A 764 17.68 26.42 13.09
C ILE A 764 16.56 27.23 12.47
N TYR A 765 16.61 27.47 11.16
CA TYR A 765 15.57 28.20 10.44
C TYR A 765 14.49 27.27 9.90
N ILE A 766 13.22 27.63 10.13
CA ILE A 766 12.03 26.82 9.88
C ILE A 766 11.03 27.61 9.00
N PRO A 767 11.29 27.69 7.68
CA PRO A 767 10.31 28.20 6.71
C PRO A 767 9.29 27.15 6.28
N SER A 768 9.64 25.87 6.43
CA SER A 768 8.76 24.74 6.12
C SER A 768 7.64 24.64 7.14
N PRO A 769 6.39 24.32 6.74
CA PRO A 769 5.29 24.17 7.69
C PRO A 769 5.63 23.21 8.83
N LEU A 770 5.39 23.63 10.08
CA LEU A 770 5.51 22.78 11.27
C LEU A 770 4.51 21.61 11.26
N ALA A 771 3.48 21.67 10.42
CA ALA A 771 2.57 20.55 10.18
C ALA A 771 3.08 19.50 9.16
N HIS A 772 4.31 19.64 8.69
CA HIS A 772 4.99 18.68 7.82
C HIS A 772 6.26 18.16 8.49
N GLN A 773 6.71 16.94 8.17
CA GLN A 773 7.89 16.37 8.83
C GLN A 773 9.14 17.24 8.73
N THR A 774 9.35 17.89 7.59
CA THR A 774 10.48 18.80 7.40
C THR A 774 10.54 19.90 8.46
N GLY A 775 9.41 20.56 8.73
CA GLY A 775 9.35 21.60 9.76
C GLY A 775 9.28 21.01 11.18
N PHE A 776 8.47 19.98 11.38
CA PHE A 776 8.27 19.37 12.70
C PHE A 776 9.53 18.68 13.22
N LEU A 777 10.08 17.73 12.47
CA LEU A 777 11.19 16.89 12.91
C LEU A 777 12.55 17.57 12.73
N TYR A 778 12.87 18.02 11.52
CA TYR A 778 14.20 18.58 11.20
C TYR A 778 14.33 20.09 11.44
N GLY A 779 13.22 20.76 11.75
CA GLY A 779 13.23 22.10 12.30
C GLY A 779 13.11 22.05 13.82
N MET A 780 11.89 21.81 14.30
CA MET A 780 11.53 22.04 15.70
C MET A 780 12.13 21.01 16.66
N LEU A 781 11.94 19.71 16.42
CA LEU A 781 12.50 18.68 17.32
C LEU A 781 14.04 18.64 17.26
N LEU A 782 14.63 18.89 16.10
CA LEU A 782 16.09 19.00 15.96
C LEU A 782 16.64 20.14 16.82
N ALA A 783 15.98 21.30 16.83
CA ALA A 783 16.38 22.42 17.68
C ALA A 783 16.20 22.14 19.17
N PHE A 784 15.14 21.43 19.58
CA PHE A 784 14.98 20.95 20.96
C PHE A 784 16.13 20.02 21.38
N ARG A 785 16.51 19.04 20.54
CA ARG A 785 17.65 18.15 20.78
C ARG A 785 18.94 18.95 21.01
N LEU A 786 19.22 19.91 20.12
CA LEU A 786 20.42 20.72 20.17
C LEU A 786 20.40 21.71 21.36
N GLY A 787 19.22 22.13 21.81
CA GLY A 787 19.11 23.29 22.69
C GLY A 787 19.45 24.59 21.94
N ALA A 788 19.11 24.66 20.65
CA ALA A 788 19.44 25.75 19.75
C ALA A 788 18.23 26.67 19.49
N PRO A 789 18.43 27.98 19.26
CA PRO A 789 17.33 28.88 18.90
C PRO A 789 16.67 28.47 17.58
N GLN A 790 15.34 28.53 17.55
CA GLN A 790 14.50 28.28 16.38
C GLN A 790 14.06 29.58 15.73
N VAL A 791 14.42 29.80 14.47
CA VAL A 791 13.96 30.96 13.69
C VAL A 791 12.77 30.52 12.85
N ILE A 792 11.55 30.96 13.16
CA ILE A 792 10.32 30.50 12.51
C ILE A 792 9.75 31.58 11.59
N GLN A 793 9.29 31.17 10.41
CA GLN A 793 8.65 32.06 9.44
C GLN A 793 7.24 31.55 9.08
N PRO A 794 6.16 32.28 9.43
CA PRO A 794 4.78 31.85 9.19
C PRO A 794 4.41 31.71 7.71
N VAL A 795 4.97 32.59 6.87
CA VAL A 795 4.69 32.67 5.44
C VAL A 795 6.00 32.84 4.70
N TRP A 796 6.29 31.92 3.78
CA TRP A 796 7.48 32.01 2.95
C TRP A 796 7.52 33.32 2.16
N ASP A 797 8.66 33.98 2.27
CA ASP A 797 9.08 35.19 1.60
C ASP A 797 10.61 35.19 1.65
N GLY A 798 11.25 35.13 0.48
CA GLY A 798 12.70 35.02 0.37
C GLY A 798 13.45 36.28 0.82
N THR A 799 12.83 37.46 0.72
CA THR A 799 13.41 38.71 1.22
C THR A 799 13.42 38.71 2.74
N VAL A 800 12.32 38.29 3.38
CA VAL A 800 12.28 38.11 4.84
C VAL A 800 13.32 37.07 5.29
N ALA A 801 13.50 35.99 4.53
CA ALA A 801 14.51 34.99 4.83
C ALA A 801 15.92 35.59 4.81
N LEU A 802 16.31 36.30 3.75
CA LEU A 802 17.62 36.94 3.63
C LEU A 802 17.83 38.03 4.69
N GLU A 803 16.88 38.96 4.84
CA GLU A 803 17.05 40.13 5.70
C GLU A 803 16.87 39.80 7.18
N GLN A 804 15.79 39.09 7.54
CA GLN A 804 15.45 38.85 8.93
C GLN A 804 15.98 37.52 9.45
N ALA A 805 15.76 36.41 8.74
CA ALA A 805 16.16 35.09 9.26
C ALA A 805 17.68 34.91 9.25
N PHE A 806 18.34 35.21 8.12
CA PHE A 806 19.79 35.11 7.99
C PHE A 806 20.49 36.38 8.48
N GLY A 807 20.05 37.56 8.06
CA GLY A 807 20.70 38.84 8.37
C GLY A 807 20.58 39.28 9.83
N VAL A 808 19.37 39.30 10.40
CA VAL A 808 19.14 39.74 11.79
C VAL A 808 19.24 38.60 12.78
N ALA A 809 18.54 37.50 12.53
CA ALA A 809 18.47 36.36 13.44
C ALA A 809 19.65 35.40 13.31
N GLY A 810 20.53 35.56 12.29
CA GLY A 810 21.77 34.79 12.18
C GLY A 810 21.55 33.28 12.03
N ALA A 811 20.48 32.86 11.36
CA ALA A 811 20.23 31.44 11.11
C ALA A 811 21.40 30.78 10.37
N SER A 812 21.89 29.65 10.88
CA SER A 812 23.06 28.96 10.32
C SER A 812 22.72 27.68 9.56
N PHE A 813 21.51 27.16 9.75
CA PHE A 813 21.05 25.92 9.13
C PHE A 813 19.59 26.05 8.69
N VAL A 814 19.27 25.49 7.53
CA VAL A 814 17.89 25.31 7.06
C VAL A 814 17.72 23.99 6.32
N GLN A 815 16.60 23.32 6.59
CA GLN A 815 16.13 22.21 5.78
C GLN A 815 14.72 22.53 5.27
N CYS A 816 14.55 22.64 3.95
CA CYS A 816 13.29 23.05 3.34
C CYS A 816 13.13 22.59 1.89
N ALA A 817 12.02 22.97 1.26
CA ALA A 817 11.68 22.54 -0.08
C ALA A 817 12.56 23.21 -1.16
N THR A 818 12.83 22.49 -2.25
CA THR A 818 13.64 22.95 -3.39
C THR A 818 13.23 24.32 -3.97
N PRO A 819 11.93 24.70 -4.05
CA PRO A 819 11.57 26.04 -4.52
C PRO A 819 12.14 27.17 -3.67
N PHE A 820 12.29 26.97 -2.35
CA PHE A 820 12.84 27.99 -1.45
C PHE A 820 14.32 28.24 -1.75
N LEU A 821 15.05 27.18 -2.13
CA LEU A 821 16.43 27.30 -2.61
C LEU A 821 16.50 28.13 -3.90
N THR A 822 15.55 27.91 -4.82
CA THR A 822 15.47 28.65 -6.09
C THR A 822 15.24 30.13 -5.85
N ASP A 823 14.24 30.48 -5.04
CA ASP A 823 13.89 31.86 -4.72
C ASP A 823 15.07 32.61 -4.08
N LEU A 824 15.81 31.98 -3.16
CA LEU A 824 16.98 32.58 -2.53
C LEU A 824 18.10 32.84 -3.54
N VAL A 825 18.38 31.89 -4.42
CA VAL A 825 19.40 32.03 -5.47
C VAL A 825 19.04 33.18 -6.41
N ASP A 826 17.78 33.22 -6.87
CA ASP A 826 17.32 34.25 -7.81
C ASP A 826 17.35 35.65 -7.18
N LEU A 827 16.99 35.79 -5.89
CA LEU A 827 17.08 37.06 -5.17
C LEU A 827 18.52 37.56 -5.02
N VAL A 828 19.47 36.68 -4.70
CA VAL A 828 20.88 37.05 -4.57
C VAL A 828 21.46 37.44 -5.93
N GLU A 829 21.13 36.72 -7.01
CA GLU A 829 21.55 37.11 -8.36
C GLU A 829 20.90 38.42 -8.84
N ALA A 830 19.68 38.72 -8.38
CA ALA A 830 19.02 40.01 -8.60
C ALA A 830 19.63 41.16 -7.77
N GLY A 831 20.64 40.89 -6.94
CA GLY A 831 21.41 41.89 -6.20
C GLY A 831 21.16 41.94 -4.69
N ALA A 832 20.40 41.00 -4.12
CA ALA A 832 20.30 40.86 -2.67
C ALA A 832 21.64 40.38 -2.06
N ALA A 833 21.86 40.70 -0.78
CA ALA A 833 23.07 40.24 -0.08
C ALA A 833 23.06 38.72 0.12
N GLN A 834 24.24 38.10 0.01
CA GLN A 834 24.42 36.69 0.35
C GLN A 834 24.14 36.45 1.84
N PRO A 835 23.54 35.30 2.21
CA PRO A 835 23.29 34.96 3.61
C PRO A 835 24.56 34.48 4.31
N GLU A 836 25.42 35.39 4.77
CA GLU A 836 26.73 35.07 5.38
C GLU A 836 26.66 34.14 6.60
N SER A 837 25.55 34.16 7.34
CA SER A 837 25.33 33.29 8.50
C SER A 837 25.01 31.83 8.12
N LEU A 838 24.51 31.60 6.91
CA LEU A 838 24.02 30.29 6.46
C LEU A 838 25.18 29.36 6.11
N ARG A 839 25.38 28.33 6.93
CA ARG A 839 26.44 27.33 6.77
C ARG A 839 25.99 26.09 5.98
N ILE A 840 24.76 25.64 6.22
CA ILE A 840 24.21 24.40 5.63
C ILE A 840 22.78 24.63 5.16
N PHE A 841 22.51 24.22 3.92
CA PHE A 841 21.18 24.13 3.35
C PHE A 841 20.90 22.68 2.91
N VAL A 842 19.81 22.09 3.39
CA VAL A 842 19.37 20.74 3.01
C VAL A 842 18.06 20.82 2.23
N PRO A 843 18.06 20.74 0.89
CA PRO A 843 16.83 20.70 0.12
C PRO A 843 16.15 19.32 0.24
N THR A 844 14.88 19.27 0.64
CA THR A 844 14.11 18.02 0.81
C THR A 844 12.65 18.15 0.37
N GLY A 845 11.97 17.02 0.17
CA GLY A 845 10.53 16.98 -0.17
C GLY A 845 10.23 16.86 -1.68
N ALA A 846 11.19 17.15 -2.54
CA ALA A 846 11.16 16.88 -3.98
C ALA A 846 12.58 16.63 -4.51
N ALA A 847 12.67 16.05 -5.72
CA ALA A 847 13.95 15.93 -6.42
C ALA A 847 14.55 17.33 -6.66
N VAL A 848 15.86 17.44 -6.49
CA VAL A 848 16.60 18.69 -6.67
C VAL A 848 17.38 18.60 -7.98
N PRO A 849 17.14 19.50 -8.94
CA PRO A 849 17.98 19.55 -10.13
C PRO A 849 19.43 19.80 -9.73
N ARG A 850 20.35 18.92 -10.13
CA ARG A 850 21.77 19.01 -9.76
C ARG A 850 22.41 20.35 -10.15
N ALA A 851 22.00 20.90 -11.29
CA ALA A 851 22.44 22.22 -11.75
C ALA A 851 22.00 23.35 -10.81
N LEU A 852 20.78 23.28 -10.25
CA LEU A 852 20.32 24.23 -9.24
C LEU A 852 21.14 24.10 -7.96
N ALA A 853 21.40 22.87 -7.50
CA ALA A 853 22.17 22.64 -6.27
C ALA A 853 23.61 23.15 -6.40
N GLN A 854 24.25 22.91 -7.55
CA GLN A 854 25.59 23.45 -7.86
C GLN A 854 25.59 24.98 -7.93
N ARG A 855 24.62 25.58 -8.63
CA ARG A 855 24.44 27.03 -8.72
C ARG A 855 24.26 27.63 -7.33
N ALA A 856 23.39 27.03 -6.50
CA ALA A 856 23.11 27.50 -5.15
C ALA A 856 24.34 27.44 -4.23
N ALA A 857 25.15 26.38 -4.30
CA ALA A 857 26.39 26.28 -3.53
C ALA A 857 27.34 27.46 -3.80
N THR A 858 27.37 27.94 -5.05
CA THR A 858 28.21 29.07 -5.47
C THR A 858 27.57 30.41 -5.14
N VAL A 859 26.29 30.60 -5.47
CA VAL A 859 25.57 31.88 -5.34
C VAL A 859 25.32 32.23 -3.88
N LEU A 860 24.95 31.25 -3.05
CA LEU A 860 24.67 31.46 -1.63
C LEU A 860 25.92 31.31 -0.75
N GLY A 861 27.01 30.74 -1.28
CA GLY A 861 28.25 30.52 -0.53
C GLY A 861 28.11 29.51 0.61
N THR A 862 27.23 28.52 0.47
CA THR A 862 26.83 27.60 1.54
C THR A 862 26.90 26.13 1.11
N ALA A 863 27.03 25.21 2.08
CA ALA A 863 27.02 23.78 1.79
C ALA A 863 25.61 23.30 1.45
N ILE A 864 25.40 22.83 0.22
CA ILE A 864 24.15 22.21 -0.21
C ILE A 864 24.25 20.70 -0.05
N LEU A 865 23.45 20.13 0.86
CA LEU A 865 23.53 18.71 1.22
C LEU A 865 22.34 17.94 0.66
N GLY A 866 22.60 17.00 -0.23
CA GLY A 866 21.61 16.02 -0.67
C GLY A 866 21.05 15.20 0.49
N ALA A 867 19.75 14.90 0.43
CA ALA A 867 19.12 14.08 1.45
C ALA A 867 17.88 13.36 0.92
N PHE A 868 17.63 12.17 1.46
CA PHE A 868 16.44 11.38 1.19
C PHE A 868 15.73 11.03 2.50
N GLY A 869 14.40 11.17 2.49
CA GLY A 869 13.54 10.71 3.57
C GLY A 869 12.08 10.70 3.16
N THR A 870 11.29 9.95 3.92
CA THR A 870 9.83 9.88 3.78
C THR A 870 9.19 10.20 5.12
N SER A 871 7.87 10.39 5.14
CA SER A 871 7.16 10.55 6.41
C SER A 871 7.27 9.30 7.28
N GLU A 872 7.32 8.12 6.67
CA GLU A 872 7.36 6.80 7.31
C GLU A 872 8.76 6.38 7.79
N THR A 873 9.83 6.89 7.19
CA THR A 873 11.21 6.46 7.47
C THR A 873 12.00 7.46 8.31
N CYS A 874 11.49 8.68 8.48
CA CYS A 874 12.32 9.85 8.74
C CYS A 874 13.40 9.98 7.63
N LEU A 875 14.64 10.33 7.98
CA LEU A 875 15.72 10.53 7.03
C LEU A 875 16.44 9.20 6.83
N GLY A 876 16.50 8.76 5.58
CA GLY A 876 17.21 7.55 5.19
C GLY A 876 18.64 7.81 4.77
N ALA A 877 18.88 8.94 4.12
CA ALA A 877 20.20 9.33 3.65
C ALA A 877 20.42 10.85 3.75
N LEU A 878 21.67 11.26 4.00
CA LEU A 878 22.08 12.66 4.11
C LEU A 878 23.56 12.81 3.76
N SER A 879 23.90 13.78 2.91
CA SER A 879 25.28 14.20 2.65
C SER A 879 25.85 14.95 3.86
N SER A 880 27.16 14.91 4.05
CA SER A 880 27.87 15.64 5.09
C SER A 880 28.45 16.95 4.55
N PRO A 881 28.54 18.03 5.36
CA PRO A 881 29.31 19.22 4.98
C PRO A 881 30.81 18.96 4.78
N THR A 882 31.32 17.79 5.20
CA THR A 882 32.70 17.37 4.98
C THR A 882 32.91 16.57 3.70
N ASP A 883 31.83 16.22 2.98
CA ASP A 883 31.95 15.56 1.68
C ASP A 883 32.50 16.54 0.63
N ASP A 884 33.08 16.01 -0.46
CA ASP A 884 33.40 16.86 -1.61
C ASP A 884 32.12 17.57 -2.07
N PRO A 885 32.14 18.89 -2.32
CA PRO A 885 30.94 19.63 -2.72
C PRO A 885 30.19 18.97 -3.88
N ALA A 886 30.91 18.49 -4.91
CA ALA A 886 30.29 17.85 -6.08
C ALA A 886 29.58 16.54 -5.73
N ASP A 887 30.09 15.80 -4.76
CA ASP A 887 29.43 14.61 -4.25
C ASP A 887 28.22 15.00 -3.36
N ALA A 888 28.37 16.01 -2.51
CA ALA A 888 27.37 16.43 -1.53
C ALA A 888 26.06 16.92 -2.17
N TYR A 889 26.15 17.77 -3.20
CA TYR A 889 24.98 18.29 -3.93
C TYR A 889 24.57 17.41 -5.13
N GLY A 890 25.47 16.54 -5.62
CA GLY A 890 25.25 15.71 -6.79
C GLY A 890 24.38 14.48 -6.55
N HIS A 891 24.13 14.15 -5.28
CA HIS A 891 23.45 12.94 -4.83
C HIS A 891 22.35 13.26 -3.81
N ASP A 892 21.57 12.27 -3.41
CA ASP A 892 20.54 12.35 -2.36
C ASP A 892 21.08 11.88 -0.98
N GLY A 893 22.41 11.96 -0.81
CA GLY A 893 23.10 11.64 0.44
C GLY A 893 23.62 10.21 0.55
N ARG A 894 24.12 9.87 1.74
CA ARG A 894 24.55 8.51 2.12
C ARG A 894 23.68 7.98 3.24
N ALA A 895 23.55 6.66 3.34
CA ALA A 895 22.85 6.04 4.47
C ALA A 895 23.41 6.56 5.80
N LEU A 896 22.52 7.03 6.68
CA LEU A 896 22.90 7.47 8.03
C LEU A 896 23.38 6.28 8.89
N PRO A 897 24.17 6.53 9.95
CA PRO A 897 24.65 5.45 10.82
C PRO A 897 23.53 4.53 11.33
N GLY A 898 23.66 3.22 11.09
CA GLY A 898 22.66 2.22 11.47
C GLY A 898 21.50 2.03 10.48
N ILE A 899 21.42 2.83 9.41
CA ILE A 899 20.49 2.62 8.30
C ILE A 899 21.15 1.70 7.26
N ARG A 900 20.37 0.73 6.78
CA ARG A 900 20.75 -0.08 5.63
C ARG A 900 19.87 0.30 4.45
N ILE A 901 20.48 0.43 3.28
CA ILE A 901 19.81 0.68 2.01
C ILE A 901 20.20 -0.42 1.04
N ARG A 902 19.29 -0.81 0.15
CA ARG A 902 19.59 -1.70 -0.98
C ARG A 902 18.82 -1.27 -2.21
N ILE A 903 19.41 -1.56 -3.36
CA ILE A 903 18.80 -1.37 -4.67
C ILE A 903 18.52 -2.75 -5.24
N VAL A 904 17.27 -3.04 -5.57
CA VAL A 904 16.87 -4.39 -6.02
C VAL A 904 16.20 -4.37 -7.38
N ASP A 905 16.27 -5.48 -8.11
CA ASP A 905 15.46 -5.69 -9.30
C ASP A 905 13.97 -5.91 -8.97
N ASP A 906 13.13 -6.12 -9.99
CA ASP A 906 11.70 -6.41 -9.80
C ASP A 906 11.45 -7.79 -9.14
N ALA A 907 12.48 -8.64 -9.01
CA ALA A 907 12.43 -9.92 -8.33
C ALA A 907 12.94 -9.86 -6.88
N GLY A 908 13.48 -8.72 -6.44
CA GLY A 908 14.01 -8.49 -5.09
C GLY A 908 15.50 -8.85 -4.91
N HIS A 909 16.24 -9.11 -5.99
CA HIS A 909 17.69 -9.34 -5.90
C HIS A 909 18.45 -8.03 -5.86
N GLU A 910 19.39 -7.91 -4.93
CA GLU A 910 20.25 -6.74 -4.81
C GLU A 910 21.15 -6.58 -6.05
N LEU A 911 21.17 -5.36 -6.58
CA LEU A 911 21.88 -4.99 -7.79
C LEU A 911 23.28 -4.44 -7.46
N PRO A 912 24.27 -4.63 -8.35
CA PRO A 912 25.60 -4.04 -8.18
C PRO A 912 25.54 -2.51 -8.13
N ALA A 913 26.52 -1.91 -7.45
CA ALA A 913 26.69 -0.47 -7.38
C ALA A 913 26.65 0.19 -8.78
N GLY A 914 26.01 1.35 -8.86
CA GLY A 914 25.78 2.11 -10.09
C GLY A 914 24.58 1.66 -10.92
N THR A 915 24.00 0.49 -10.62
CA THR A 915 22.83 -0.04 -11.33
C THR A 915 21.55 0.53 -10.72
N GLU A 916 20.62 0.96 -11.56
CA GLU A 916 19.31 1.44 -11.14
C GLU A 916 18.36 0.27 -10.81
N GLY A 917 17.58 0.42 -9.74
CA GLY A 917 16.52 -0.51 -9.35
C GLY A 917 15.58 0.06 -8.31
N ASN A 918 14.71 -0.80 -7.78
CA ASN A 918 13.78 -0.49 -6.69
C ASN A 918 14.56 -0.17 -5.42
N PHE A 919 14.27 0.98 -4.81
CA PHE A 919 14.94 1.41 -3.59
C PHE A 919 14.22 0.90 -2.35
N GLU A 920 14.92 0.12 -1.54
CA GLU A 920 14.43 -0.38 -0.27
C GLU A 920 15.34 0.05 0.89
N LEU A 921 14.74 0.29 2.05
CA LEU A 921 15.41 0.85 3.22
C LEU A 921 15.04 0.08 4.49
N HIS A 922 16.00 -0.11 5.38
CA HIS A 922 15.78 -0.69 6.71
C HIS A 922 16.41 0.22 7.77
N SER A 923 15.61 0.71 8.71
CA SER A 923 16.04 1.64 9.76
C SER A 923 15.35 1.36 11.10
N ALA A 924 15.96 1.79 12.20
CA ALA A 924 15.32 1.85 13.51
C ALA A 924 14.41 3.08 13.69
N THR A 925 14.45 4.03 12.74
CA THR A 925 13.60 5.24 12.72
C THR A 925 12.29 5.05 11.97
N MET A 926 11.93 3.81 11.62
CA MET A 926 10.66 3.52 10.95
C MET A 926 9.47 3.90 11.84
N PHE A 927 8.43 4.46 11.23
CA PHE A 927 7.12 4.64 11.83
C PHE A 927 6.57 3.34 12.43
N ASP A 928 5.69 3.47 13.43
CA ASP A 928 5.02 2.34 14.08
C ASP A 928 3.87 1.77 13.23
N GLY A 929 3.53 2.47 12.14
CA GLY A 929 2.51 2.08 11.18
C GLY A 929 1.51 3.20 10.88
N TYR A 930 0.59 2.92 9.95
CA TYR A 930 -0.51 3.81 9.64
C TYR A 930 -1.65 3.61 10.63
N LEU A 931 -2.15 4.71 11.21
CA LEU A 931 -3.24 4.72 12.19
C LEU A 931 -4.46 3.94 11.68
N ASP A 932 -4.93 2.95 12.44
CA ASP A 932 -6.06 2.07 12.12
C ASP A 932 -5.96 1.37 10.73
N ARG A 933 -4.76 1.25 10.13
CA ARG A 933 -4.56 0.70 8.77
C ARG A 933 -3.38 -0.28 8.69
N PRO A 934 -3.43 -1.41 9.41
CA PRO A 934 -2.38 -2.45 9.34
C PRO A 934 -2.24 -3.02 7.93
N ASP A 935 -3.31 -3.05 7.15
CA ASP A 935 -3.28 -3.45 5.73
C ASP A 935 -2.34 -2.57 4.89
N LEU A 936 -2.33 -1.26 5.15
CA LEU A 936 -1.44 -0.33 4.45
C LEU A 936 -0.01 -0.40 4.99
N THR A 937 0.15 -0.73 6.27
CA THR A 937 1.46 -0.89 6.89
C THR A 937 2.15 -2.13 6.32
N ASP A 938 1.46 -3.27 6.28
CA ASP A 938 2.03 -4.51 5.75
C ASP A 938 2.40 -4.38 4.26
N ASP A 939 1.59 -3.64 3.48
CA ASP A 939 1.80 -3.42 2.05
C ASP A 939 3.16 -2.75 1.71
N VAL A 940 3.67 -1.89 2.61
CA VAL A 940 4.89 -1.10 2.35
C VAL A 940 6.17 -1.80 2.80
N PHE A 941 6.07 -2.93 3.49
CA PHE A 941 7.24 -3.73 3.85
C PHE A 941 7.39 -4.95 2.94
N THR A 942 8.63 -5.28 2.62
CA THR A 942 9.00 -6.61 2.16
C THR A 942 8.89 -7.57 3.34
N GLU A 943 8.80 -8.84 3.00
CA GLU A 943 8.65 -9.88 4.01
C GLU A 943 9.92 -10.14 4.83
N ASP A 944 11.08 -9.70 4.35
CA ASP A 944 12.35 -9.66 5.10
C ASP A 944 12.56 -8.33 5.86
N GLY A 945 11.51 -7.51 5.97
CA GLY A 945 11.47 -6.33 6.85
C GLY A 945 12.01 -5.04 6.24
N TRP A 946 12.26 -5.00 4.94
CA TRP A 946 12.68 -3.77 4.25
C TRP A 946 11.49 -2.93 3.85
N TYR A 947 11.57 -1.63 4.08
CA TYR A 947 10.58 -0.68 3.63
C TYR A 947 10.76 -0.38 2.13
N ARG A 948 9.69 -0.59 1.36
CA ARG A 948 9.60 -0.21 -0.05
C ARG A 948 9.30 1.27 -0.15
N THR A 949 10.29 2.05 -0.55
CA THR A 949 10.14 3.52 -0.69
C THR A 949 9.15 3.89 -1.81
N GLY A 950 9.02 3.02 -2.82
CA GLY A 950 8.28 3.30 -4.05
C GLY A 950 9.04 4.20 -5.02
N ASP A 951 10.33 4.43 -4.75
CA ASP A 951 11.26 5.20 -5.58
C ASP A 951 12.25 4.24 -6.29
N LEU A 952 12.74 4.67 -7.46
CA LEU A 952 13.87 4.05 -8.14
C LEU A 952 15.13 4.81 -7.76
N ALA A 953 16.22 4.08 -7.54
CA ALA A 953 17.49 4.69 -7.21
C ALA A 953 18.68 3.83 -7.66
N LYS A 954 19.86 4.41 -7.54
CA LYS A 954 21.14 3.73 -7.62
C LYS A 954 22.05 4.19 -6.49
N VAL A 955 22.96 3.33 -6.06
CA VAL A 955 24.02 3.67 -5.10
C VAL A 955 25.36 3.53 -5.80
N ASP A 956 26.19 4.55 -5.79
CA ASP A 956 27.50 4.51 -6.44
C ASP A 956 28.56 3.75 -5.60
N GLU A 957 29.77 3.59 -6.15
CA GLU A 957 30.87 2.89 -5.46
C GLU A 957 31.35 3.62 -4.18
N LYS A 958 31.07 4.93 -4.08
CA LYS A 958 31.37 5.72 -2.89
C LYS A 958 30.29 5.56 -1.81
N GLY A 959 29.14 4.96 -2.12
CA GLY A 959 28.01 4.77 -1.23
C GLY A 959 26.98 5.90 -1.25
N PHE A 960 27.04 6.80 -2.23
CA PHE A 960 26.05 7.85 -2.42
C PHE A 960 24.82 7.33 -3.14
N LEU A 961 23.65 7.64 -2.59
CA LEU A 961 22.34 7.36 -3.15
C LEU A 961 21.97 8.42 -4.19
N SER A 962 21.41 8.02 -5.33
CA SER A 962 20.73 8.92 -6.27
C SER A 962 19.35 8.37 -6.58
N ILE A 963 18.30 9.13 -6.26
CA ILE A 963 16.93 8.87 -6.67
C ILE A 963 16.80 9.22 -8.14
N THR A 964 16.42 8.24 -8.94
CA THR A 964 16.33 8.35 -10.41
C THR A 964 14.88 8.35 -10.89
N GLY A 965 13.92 8.10 -10.01
CA GLY A 965 12.51 8.18 -10.37
C GLY A 965 11.58 7.65 -9.30
N ARG A 966 10.30 7.58 -9.65
CA ARG A 966 9.30 6.84 -8.88
C ARG A 966 8.84 5.67 -9.70
N VAL A 967 8.68 4.50 -9.07
CA VAL A 967 8.16 3.29 -9.75
C VAL A 967 6.84 3.57 -10.46
N LYS A 968 5.96 4.37 -9.85
CA LYS A 968 4.65 4.75 -10.41
C LYS A 968 4.69 5.85 -11.49
N ASP A 969 5.81 6.53 -11.63
CA ASP A 969 6.00 7.61 -12.62
C ASP A 969 6.92 7.15 -13.76
N VAL A 970 7.42 5.90 -13.74
CA VAL A 970 8.06 5.26 -14.89
C VAL A 970 7.05 5.17 -16.02
N ILE A 971 7.43 5.69 -17.18
CA ILE A 971 6.62 5.57 -18.39
C ILE A 971 7.04 4.30 -19.10
N ASN A 972 6.11 3.36 -19.26
CA ASN A 972 6.34 2.11 -19.97
C ASN A 972 5.89 2.27 -21.42
N ARG A 973 6.85 2.58 -22.29
CA ARG A 973 6.63 2.76 -23.72
C ARG A 973 6.96 1.47 -24.46
N GLY A 974 5.94 0.65 -24.72
CA GLY A 974 6.08 -0.58 -25.52
C GLY A 974 7.01 -1.62 -24.91
N GLY A 975 7.15 -1.66 -23.58
CA GLY A 975 8.06 -2.53 -22.83
C GLY A 975 9.32 -1.82 -22.33
N GLU A 976 9.64 -0.64 -22.85
CA GLU A 976 10.81 0.14 -22.46
C GLU A 976 10.47 1.14 -21.34
N LYS A 977 11.30 1.17 -20.29
CA LYS A 977 11.14 2.06 -19.12
C LYS A 977 11.87 3.38 -19.38
N ILE A 978 11.14 4.49 -19.50
CA ILE A 978 11.74 5.82 -19.69
C ILE A 978 12.22 6.38 -18.33
N PRO A 979 13.49 6.78 -18.19
CA PRO A 979 14.03 7.39 -16.97
C PRO A 979 13.58 8.85 -16.86
N VAL A 980 12.33 9.06 -16.44
CA VAL A 980 11.63 10.35 -16.44
C VAL A 980 12.43 11.49 -15.80
N VAL A 981 13.05 11.26 -14.63
CA VAL A 981 13.78 12.30 -13.90
C VAL A 981 15.08 12.69 -14.60
N GLU A 982 15.75 11.74 -15.28
CA GLU A 982 16.97 12.04 -16.04
C GLU A 982 16.67 13.00 -17.19
N ILE A 983 15.59 12.74 -17.92
CA ILE A 983 15.16 13.59 -19.04
C ILE A 983 14.63 14.94 -18.53
N GLU A 984 13.90 14.98 -17.42
CA GLU A 984 13.49 16.22 -16.76
C GLU A 984 14.71 17.07 -16.37
N ASN A 985 15.70 16.47 -15.69
CA ASN A 985 16.92 17.16 -15.26
C ASN A 985 17.74 17.70 -16.44
N LEU A 986 17.73 16.99 -17.57
CA LEU A 986 18.40 17.44 -18.77
C LEU A 986 17.64 18.60 -19.42
N LEU A 987 16.33 18.46 -19.64
CA LEU A 987 15.51 19.54 -20.20
C LEU A 987 15.50 20.80 -19.34
N TYR A 988 15.59 20.65 -18.02
CA TYR A 988 15.72 21.78 -17.08
C TYR A 988 17.00 22.60 -17.30
N GLN A 989 18.07 22.01 -17.86
CA GLN A 989 19.30 22.73 -18.20
C GLN A 989 19.19 23.52 -19.51
N HIS A 990 18.09 23.39 -20.26
CA HIS A 990 17.90 24.13 -21.49
C HIS A 990 17.65 25.62 -21.20
N PRO A 991 18.34 26.58 -21.86
CA PRO A 991 18.22 28.02 -21.56
C PRO A 991 16.82 28.64 -21.72
N LEU A 992 15.91 27.93 -22.40
CA LEU A 992 14.52 28.34 -22.63
C LEU A 992 13.51 27.65 -21.70
N VAL A 993 13.97 26.82 -20.76
CA VAL A 993 13.13 26.06 -19.84
C VAL A 993 13.36 26.57 -18.42
N THR A 994 12.30 27.00 -17.73
CA THR A 994 12.34 27.36 -16.30
C THR A 994 11.88 26.21 -15.42
N ASP A 995 10.95 25.40 -15.91
CA ASP A 995 10.40 24.27 -15.16
C ASP A 995 9.92 23.20 -16.15
N VAL A 996 9.97 21.94 -15.75
CA VAL A 996 9.59 20.82 -16.62
C VAL A 996 9.04 19.65 -15.82
N ALA A 997 7.98 19.03 -16.35
CA ALA A 997 7.49 17.75 -15.87
C ALA A 997 7.11 16.84 -17.04
N ILE A 998 7.60 15.61 -17.00
CA ILE A 998 7.32 14.55 -17.96
C ILE A 998 6.35 13.55 -17.33
N VAL A 999 5.31 13.20 -18.08
CA VAL A 999 4.26 12.27 -17.66
C VAL A 999 3.88 11.29 -18.77
N ALA A 1000 3.31 10.15 -18.37
CA ALA A 1000 2.73 9.18 -19.29
C ALA A 1000 1.52 9.78 -20.00
N MET A 1001 1.50 9.67 -21.32
CA MET A 1001 0.39 9.95 -22.22
C MET A 1001 -0.09 8.61 -22.81
N PRO A 1002 -1.38 8.25 -22.72
CA PRO A 1002 -1.88 6.98 -23.24
C PRO A 1002 -1.63 6.78 -24.75
N ASP A 1003 -1.28 5.56 -25.16
CA ASP A 1003 -1.16 5.15 -26.57
C ASP A 1003 -1.73 3.73 -26.77
N ALA A 1004 -2.61 3.58 -27.77
CA ALA A 1004 -3.34 2.33 -28.01
C ALA A 1004 -2.46 1.13 -28.38
N ARG A 1005 -1.23 1.35 -28.87
CA ARG A 1005 -0.31 0.31 -29.33
C ARG A 1005 0.86 0.10 -28.39
N LEU A 1006 1.42 1.19 -27.86
CA LEU A 1006 2.61 1.18 -27.01
C LEU A 1006 2.27 1.18 -25.51
N GLY A 1007 0.99 1.29 -25.15
CA GLY A 1007 0.56 1.50 -23.77
C GLY A 1007 0.70 2.97 -23.38
N GLU A 1008 1.94 3.46 -23.31
CA GLU A 1008 2.25 4.84 -22.93
C GLU A 1008 3.30 5.48 -23.85
N ARG A 1009 3.27 6.80 -23.94
CA ARG A 1009 4.32 7.67 -24.50
C ARG A 1009 4.66 8.76 -23.49
N ALA A 1010 5.84 9.36 -23.63
CA ALA A 1010 6.22 10.50 -22.79
C ALA A 1010 5.69 11.82 -23.35
N CYS A 1011 5.05 12.62 -22.49
CA CYS A 1011 4.66 14.01 -22.75
C CYS A 1011 5.40 14.93 -21.78
N ALA A 1012 6.14 15.91 -22.30
CA ALA A 1012 6.81 16.94 -21.52
C ALA A 1012 5.92 18.19 -21.42
N PHE A 1013 5.63 18.63 -20.20
CA PHE A 1013 5.05 19.94 -19.90
C PHE A 1013 6.17 20.89 -19.49
N VAL A 1014 6.29 22.02 -20.18
CA VAL A 1014 7.39 22.98 -20.01
C VAL A 1014 6.85 24.37 -19.68
N VAL A 1015 7.48 25.01 -18.70
CA VAL A 1015 7.34 26.45 -18.42
C VAL A 1015 8.49 27.17 -19.11
N SER A 1016 8.15 28.14 -19.97
CA SER A 1016 9.13 28.88 -20.77
C SER A 1016 9.92 29.88 -19.91
N ALA A 1017 11.24 29.93 -20.11
CA ALA A 1017 12.09 30.94 -19.48
C ALA A 1017 11.95 32.34 -20.10
N ARG A 1018 11.40 32.44 -21.32
CA ARG A 1018 11.23 33.71 -22.04
C ARG A 1018 9.85 33.80 -22.68
N VAL A 1019 9.18 34.93 -22.49
CA VAL A 1019 7.91 35.22 -23.14
C VAL A 1019 8.16 35.42 -24.64
N GLY A 1020 7.55 34.58 -25.48
CA GLY A 1020 7.62 34.68 -26.95
C GLY A 1020 8.76 33.94 -27.65
N GLU A 1021 9.68 33.31 -26.91
CA GLU A 1021 10.74 32.44 -27.44
C GLU A 1021 10.68 31.01 -26.83
N PRO A 1022 9.57 30.26 -27.01
CA PRO A 1022 9.46 28.92 -26.47
C PRO A 1022 10.38 27.91 -27.20
N LEU A 1023 10.94 26.96 -26.46
CA LEU A 1023 11.53 25.73 -26.99
C LEU A 1023 10.51 24.96 -27.86
N ASP A 1024 10.71 24.87 -29.18
CA ASP A 1024 9.82 24.05 -30.00
C ASP A 1024 10.17 22.55 -29.89
N PHE A 1025 9.28 21.68 -30.36
CA PHE A 1025 9.45 20.23 -30.27
C PHE A 1025 10.73 19.76 -30.99
N ALA A 1026 11.05 20.37 -32.13
CA ALA A 1026 12.28 20.07 -32.87
C ALA A 1026 13.54 20.49 -32.11
N GLY A 1027 13.51 21.66 -31.46
CA GLY A 1027 14.59 22.15 -30.59
C GLY A 1027 14.80 21.26 -29.37
N MET A 1028 13.72 20.76 -28.76
CA MET A 1028 13.80 19.78 -27.67
C MET A 1028 14.50 18.50 -28.13
N GLN A 1029 14.09 17.95 -29.29
CA GLN A 1029 14.70 16.76 -29.87
C GLN A 1029 16.19 16.98 -30.19
N GLN A 1030 16.55 18.11 -30.80
CA GLN A 1030 17.94 18.44 -31.11
C GLN A 1030 18.79 18.58 -29.86
N TYR A 1031 18.25 19.17 -28.79
CA TYR A 1031 18.94 19.29 -27.52
C TYR A 1031 19.21 17.92 -26.87
N LEU A 1032 18.21 17.03 -26.86
CA LEU A 1032 18.37 15.67 -26.34
C LEU A 1032 19.35 14.83 -27.19
N ASP A 1033 19.35 15.01 -28.51
CA ASP A 1033 20.30 14.35 -29.43
C ASP A 1033 21.75 14.80 -29.16
N ASN A 1034 21.96 16.11 -28.99
CA ASN A 1034 23.28 16.67 -28.67
C ASN A 1034 23.80 16.19 -27.30
N ALA A 1035 22.89 15.90 -26.36
CA ALA A 1035 23.21 15.33 -25.05
C ALA A 1035 23.43 13.81 -25.08
N GLY A 1036 23.29 13.15 -26.24
CA GLY A 1036 23.52 11.72 -26.41
C GLY A 1036 22.38 10.83 -25.88
N VAL A 1037 21.19 11.39 -25.65
CA VAL A 1037 20.04 10.63 -25.13
C VAL A 1037 19.48 9.71 -26.22
N SER A 1038 19.25 8.45 -25.88
CA SER A 1038 18.57 7.50 -26.77
C SER A 1038 17.21 8.03 -27.22
N LYS A 1039 16.93 7.97 -28.54
CA LYS A 1039 15.67 8.45 -29.14
C LYS A 1039 14.42 7.79 -28.55
N TYR A 1040 14.57 6.59 -27.97
CA TYR A 1040 13.48 5.87 -27.30
C TYR A 1040 13.04 6.53 -25.98
N TYR A 1041 13.89 7.35 -25.35
CA TYR A 1041 13.59 8.07 -24.10
C TYR A 1041 13.09 9.49 -24.33
N TRP A 1042 13.05 9.95 -25.58
CA TRP A 1042 12.61 11.31 -25.88
C TRP A 1042 11.11 11.45 -25.64
N PRO A 1043 10.66 12.57 -25.04
CA PRO A 1043 9.25 12.92 -25.04
C PRO A 1043 8.74 13.02 -26.48
N GLU A 1044 7.61 12.38 -26.75
CA GLU A 1044 6.98 12.35 -28.08
C GLU A 1044 5.89 13.42 -28.21
N ARG A 1045 5.71 14.21 -27.14
CA ARG A 1045 4.86 15.38 -27.10
C ARG A 1045 5.48 16.43 -26.18
N LEU A 1046 5.37 17.69 -26.58
CA LEU A 1046 5.78 18.86 -25.80
C LEU A 1046 4.59 19.81 -25.68
N GLU A 1047 4.25 20.17 -24.46
CA GLU A 1047 3.15 21.06 -24.11
C GLU A 1047 3.65 22.21 -23.26
N TYR A 1048 3.07 23.39 -23.48
CA TYR A 1048 3.37 24.59 -22.72
C TYR A 1048 2.33 24.82 -21.64
N ILE A 1049 2.81 25.21 -20.45
CA ILE A 1049 1.97 25.63 -19.34
C ILE A 1049 2.58 26.84 -18.65
N ASP A 1050 1.72 27.71 -18.12
CA ASP A 1050 2.17 28.91 -17.41
C ASP A 1050 2.88 28.57 -16.09
N GLU A 1051 2.40 27.55 -15.38
CA GLU A 1051 2.99 27.03 -14.15
C GLU A 1051 2.70 25.53 -13.98
N LEU A 1052 3.62 24.76 -13.39
CA LEU A 1052 3.34 23.37 -13.05
C LEU A 1052 2.36 23.29 -11.87
N PRO A 1053 1.33 22.43 -11.92
CA PRO A 1053 0.41 22.25 -10.79
C PRO A 1053 1.18 21.63 -9.62
N ARG A 1054 1.20 22.28 -8.46
CA ARG A 1054 1.95 21.84 -7.27
C ARG A 1054 1.03 21.71 -6.05
N ASN A 1055 1.34 20.77 -5.17
CA ASN A 1055 0.67 20.65 -3.88
C ASN A 1055 1.22 21.68 -2.87
N ALA A 1056 0.62 21.70 -1.68
CA ALA A 1056 0.97 22.64 -0.60
C ALA A 1056 2.42 22.57 -0.08
N VAL A 1057 3.17 21.51 -0.42
CA VAL A 1057 4.58 21.35 -0.04
C VAL A 1057 5.51 21.51 -1.25
N GLY A 1058 5.02 22.11 -2.35
CA GLY A 1058 5.81 22.45 -3.53
C GLY A 1058 6.04 21.31 -4.52
N LYS A 1059 5.43 20.14 -4.32
CA LYS A 1059 5.60 18.96 -5.19
C LYS A 1059 4.65 18.98 -6.39
N VAL A 1060 5.18 18.73 -7.59
CA VAL A 1060 4.39 18.67 -8.83
C VAL A 1060 3.32 17.56 -8.76
N GLN A 1061 2.09 17.91 -9.09
CA GLN A 1061 0.93 17.03 -9.18
C GLN A 1061 0.86 16.37 -10.57
N LYS A 1062 1.78 15.45 -10.85
CA LYS A 1062 1.87 14.74 -12.14
C LYS A 1062 0.58 14.00 -12.54
N ASN A 1063 -0.32 13.69 -11.62
CA ASN A 1063 -1.64 13.14 -11.92
C ASN A 1063 -2.52 14.13 -12.71
N VAL A 1064 -2.51 15.41 -12.33
CA VAL A 1064 -3.24 16.47 -13.05
C VAL A 1064 -2.70 16.60 -14.47
N LEU A 1065 -1.38 16.58 -14.61
CA LEU A 1065 -0.72 16.62 -15.92
C LEU A 1065 -1.01 15.36 -16.77
N ARG A 1066 -1.13 14.17 -16.14
CA ARG A 1066 -1.54 12.94 -16.85
C ARG A 1066 -2.99 13.02 -17.35
N GLU A 1067 -3.90 13.58 -16.56
CA GLU A 1067 -5.29 13.81 -16.98
C GLU A 1067 -5.34 14.79 -18.16
N GLN A 1068 -4.57 15.88 -18.11
CA GLN A 1068 -4.42 16.81 -19.24
C GLN A 1068 -3.85 16.11 -20.47
N ALA A 1069 -2.77 15.33 -20.32
CA ALA A 1069 -2.18 14.56 -21.42
C ALA A 1069 -3.17 13.55 -22.03
N ALA A 1070 -3.97 12.87 -21.22
CA ALA A 1070 -5.02 11.96 -21.68
C ALA A 1070 -6.14 12.69 -22.44
N ALA A 1071 -6.56 13.85 -21.95
CA ALA A 1071 -7.55 14.69 -22.64
C ALA A 1071 -7.07 15.15 -24.02
N LEU A 1072 -5.77 15.50 -24.15
CA LEU A 1072 -5.13 15.90 -25.40
C LEU A 1072 -5.07 14.78 -26.46
N VAL A 1073 -5.16 13.51 -26.05
CA VAL A 1073 -5.27 12.35 -26.95
C VAL A 1073 -6.71 12.20 -27.43
N ALA A 1074 -7.70 12.35 -26.53
CA ALA A 1074 -9.12 12.20 -26.83
C ALA A 1074 -9.66 13.27 -27.81
N THR A 1075 -9.16 14.51 -27.76
CA THR A 1075 -9.54 15.56 -28.72
C THR A 1075 -9.02 15.29 -30.14
N LYS A 1076 -7.82 14.71 -30.29
CA LYS A 1076 -7.27 14.35 -31.60
C LYS A 1076 -8.03 13.22 -32.29
N GLU A 1077 -8.52 12.24 -31.54
CA GLU A 1077 -9.35 11.15 -32.10
C GLU A 1077 -10.73 11.63 -32.58
N ASN A 1078 -11.26 12.70 -31.99
CA ASN A 1078 -12.52 13.33 -32.42
C ASN A 1078 -12.36 14.28 -33.61
N GLU A 1079 -11.16 14.81 -33.87
CA GLU A 1079 -10.87 15.61 -35.07
C GLU A 1079 -10.47 14.75 -36.29
N THR A 1080 -10.08 13.49 -36.05
CA THR A 1080 -9.67 12.54 -37.10
C THR A 1080 -10.77 11.53 -37.48
N ARG A 1081 -11.92 11.57 -36.78
CA ARG A 1081 -13.18 10.88 -37.13
C ARG A 1081 -14.16 11.86 -37.74
#